data_AF-A0A9W4SPU3-F1
#
_entry.id   AF-A0A9W4SPU3-F1
#
_cell.length_a   1.000
_cell.length_b   1.000
_cell.length_c   1.000
_cell.angle_alpha   90.00
_cell.angle_beta   90.00
_cell.angle_gamma   90.00
#
_symmetry.space_group_name_H-M   'P 1'
#
loop_
_entity.id
_entity.type
_entity.pdbx_description
1 polymer ?
#
loop_
_entity_poly.entity_id
_entity_poly.type
_entity_poly.pdbx_seq_one_letter_code
_entity_poly.pdbx_strand_id
1 'polypeptide(L)'
;MTDSIGKFEKLNNKLTSLLEENKKLKQQHKETLRINSELDEKLKESNEKVVLQALNLEKQLEEIKSLNQQHKSLQEENQRINSELKEKLQEKDEQLKKLKQKLLILEKQKNEFEIMSQNLEKALEILELDEINENDDKTFKEKISPLISEQHKKETTTFPLNDNDGIELSQIPPNYLGALMQKAPPDGIIVQDTWHDYHGRFKTNTALKYDNEYKNVISWGAPALAKRQIRRKQTVKANKPKSESNVLLVLTVPAEFSSNKIAIMRDCAFNAGLLKERRSTNLQFTTEAEAAAISCMKQLREHGLKAGDNFMVVDCGGGTVDLTIRKLINDNQMSETTERTGDFCGSTNIDNEFIKHLSRILGHNAMEMFRENHYEQMQYLIKEFCKSCKLPFNGEEQDFSSYELDLDLSVPMLKKYITNDMIEKIEEDEGIIEIGFNDIKSMFDPVVEKILRLIRAQLDNCSETISAIFLVGEFQQRVRNILIPGIPTTAIEKGAVLYGLSSMNSDLNVIASRVLKYTYGVKVRKFWTKNDPIDRKIYDERIDKFGCLAKRGTPMKINQKITCSFLPLYPTQTKVVFYLYYTKEYDAQYCDEPGMNLLGILTIDLSGSGLDNLSFGLAFGHMEVSATAINETKGKSYDINFEFNV
;
A
#
# COMPACT_ATOMS: atom_id res chain seq x y z
N MET A 1 28.21 3.88 114.67
CA MET A 1 28.97 4.11 113.42
C MET A 1 28.41 3.31 112.24
N THR A 2 27.99 2.05 112.42
CA THR A 2 27.46 1.18 111.36
C THR A 2 26.17 1.67 110.67
N ASP A 3 25.23 2.29 111.40
CA ASP A 3 23.94 2.74 110.82
C ASP A 3 24.06 3.99 109.92
N SER A 4 25.03 4.87 110.19
CA SER A 4 25.28 6.08 109.37
C SER A 4 26.02 5.76 108.07
N ILE A 5 26.92 4.75 108.08
CA ILE A 5 27.66 4.31 106.90
C ILE A 5 26.70 3.62 105.91
N GLY A 6 25.80 2.75 106.38
CA GLY A 6 24.80 2.11 105.53
C GLY A 6 23.81 3.09 104.88
N LYS A 7 23.43 4.18 105.58
CA LYS A 7 22.62 5.27 105.01
C LYS A 7 23.37 6.06 103.93
N PHE A 8 24.66 6.32 104.13
CA PHE A 8 25.51 7.01 103.17
C PHE A 8 25.73 6.17 101.89
N GLU A 9 26.02 4.87 102.02
CA GLU A 9 26.15 3.98 100.85
C GLU A 9 24.84 3.88 100.06
N LYS A 10 23.69 3.80 100.74
CA LYS A 10 22.38 3.76 100.09
C LYS A 10 22.07 5.06 99.33
N LEU A 11 22.48 6.21 99.87
CA LEU A 11 22.34 7.51 99.22
C LEU A 11 23.28 7.63 98.02
N ASN A 12 24.53 7.19 98.17
CA ASN A 12 25.53 7.22 97.11
C ASN A 12 25.11 6.33 95.93
N ASN A 13 24.64 5.11 96.18
CA ASN A 13 24.11 4.21 95.15
C ASN A 13 22.90 4.82 94.42
N LYS A 14 22.02 5.51 95.16
CA LYS A 14 20.87 6.22 94.56
C LYS A 14 21.32 7.39 93.70
N LEU A 15 22.33 8.14 94.14
CA LEU A 15 22.92 9.23 93.36
C LEU A 15 23.58 8.72 92.08
N THR A 16 24.36 7.64 92.15
CA THR A 16 24.98 7.01 90.97
C THR A 16 23.92 6.52 89.98
N SER A 17 22.85 5.87 90.47
CA SER A 17 21.72 5.44 89.63
C SER A 17 21.05 6.61 88.91
N LEU A 18 20.77 7.71 89.63
CA LEU A 18 20.17 8.90 89.05
C LEU A 18 21.09 9.59 88.03
N LEU A 19 22.40 9.56 88.26
CA LEU A 19 23.37 10.15 87.34
C LEU A 19 23.43 9.38 86.03
N GLU A 20 23.33 8.05 86.09
CA GLU A 20 23.31 7.19 84.92
C GLU A 20 21.99 7.31 84.15
N GLU A 21 20.86 7.42 84.86
CA GLU A 21 19.56 7.72 84.26
C GLU A 21 19.54 9.09 83.56
N ASN A 22 20.16 10.12 84.16
CA ASN A 22 20.26 11.45 83.56
C ASN A 22 21.13 11.45 82.29
N LYS A 23 22.24 10.69 82.27
CA LYS A 23 23.03 10.50 81.04
C LYS A 23 22.20 9.84 79.94
N LYS A 24 21.43 8.79 80.28
CA LYS A 24 20.56 8.09 79.33
C LYS A 24 19.48 9.01 78.76
N LEU A 25 18.86 9.83 79.61
CA LEU A 25 17.87 10.85 79.18
C LEU A 25 18.49 11.90 78.27
N LYS A 26 19.71 12.39 78.56
CA LYS A 26 20.41 13.33 77.67
C LYS A 26 20.72 12.73 76.30
N GLN A 27 21.11 11.46 76.27
CA GLN A 27 21.37 10.75 75.01
C GLN A 27 20.08 10.55 74.20
N GLN A 28 18.98 10.17 74.87
CA GLN A 28 17.66 10.07 74.24
C GLN A 28 17.18 11.42 73.68
N HIS A 29 17.35 12.51 74.43
CA HIS A 29 16.97 13.85 73.97
C HIS A 29 17.75 14.28 72.72
N LYS A 30 19.05 13.98 72.67
CA LYS A 30 19.88 14.25 71.49
C LYS A 30 19.43 13.46 70.26
N GLU A 31 19.02 12.21 70.45
CA GLU A 31 18.50 11.36 69.37
C GLU A 31 17.13 11.87 68.88
N THR A 32 16.24 12.29 69.78
CA THR A 32 14.95 12.90 69.40
C THR A 32 15.15 14.17 68.57
N LEU A 33 16.10 15.04 68.94
CA LEU A 33 16.42 16.23 68.16
C LEU A 33 16.93 15.89 66.76
N ARG A 34 17.74 14.84 66.64
CA ARG A 34 18.24 14.36 65.34
C ARG A 34 17.10 13.84 64.46
N ILE A 35 16.22 12.99 65.01
CA ILE A 35 15.07 12.44 64.28
C ILE A 35 14.12 13.57 63.83
N ASN A 36 13.87 14.57 64.68
CA ASN A 36 13.03 15.70 64.29
C ASN A 36 13.64 16.49 63.12
N SER A 37 14.94 16.73 63.12
CA SER A 37 15.65 17.36 62.01
C SER A 37 15.51 16.57 60.70
N GLU A 38 15.68 15.24 60.76
CA GLU A 38 15.53 14.38 59.57
C GLU A 38 14.07 14.34 59.05
N LEU A 39 13.09 14.43 59.95
CA LEU A 39 11.67 14.50 59.59
C LEU A 39 11.31 15.84 58.94
N ASP A 40 11.86 16.95 59.44
CA ASP A 40 11.63 18.29 58.87
C ASP A 40 12.19 18.39 57.43
N GLU A 41 13.38 17.84 57.17
CA GLU A 41 13.93 17.77 55.81
C GLU A 41 13.06 16.91 54.87
N LYS A 42 12.65 15.73 55.32
CA LYS A 42 11.75 14.85 54.53
C LYS A 42 10.41 15.52 54.24
N LEU A 43 9.86 16.25 55.20
CA LEU A 43 8.61 16.99 55.04
C LEU A 43 8.77 18.10 53.99
N LYS A 44 9.91 18.80 54.01
CA LYS A 44 10.23 19.84 53.03
C LYS A 44 10.35 19.27 51.61
N GLU A 45 11.10 18.19 51.43
CA GLU A 45 11.21 17.50 50.14
C GLU A 45 9.86 16.99 49.62
N SER A 46 9.03 16.44 50.52
CA SER A 46 7.69 15.96 50.15
C SER A 46 6.80 17.12 49.71
N ASN A 47 6.85 18.26 50.39
CA ASN A 47 6.09 19.46 50.01
C ASN A 47 6.54 20.01 48.65
N GLU A 48 7.85 20.06 48.38
CA GLU A 48 8.37 20.49 47.07
C GLU A 48 7.89 19.57 45.94
N LYS A 49 7.88 18.24 46.16
CA LYS A 49 7.33 17.28 45.20
C LYS A 49 5.84 17.51 44.93
N VAL A 50 5.04 17.72 45.98
CA VAL A 50 3.59 17.98 45.84
C VAL A 50 3.33 19.29 45.06
N VAL A 51 4.08 20.35 45.35
CA VAL A 51 3.97 21.63 44.63
C VAL A 51 4.32 21.45 43.15
N LEU A 52 5.40 20.75 42.83
CA LEU A 52 5.78 20.47 41.45
C LEU A 52 4.72 19.65 40.70
N GLN A 53 4.11 18.69 41.39
CA GLN A 53 3.05 17.85 40.83
C GLN A 53 1.76 18.66 40.57
N ALA A 54 1.40 19.57 41.48
CA ALA A 54 0.28 20.49 41.30
C ALA A 54 0.50 21.43 40.11
N LEU A 55 1.71 21.99 39.96
CA LEU A 55 2.06 22.87 38.84
C LEU A 55 1.98 22.14 37.48
N ASN A 56 2.38 20.87 37.45
CA ASN A 56 2.27 20.04 36.25
C ASN A 56 0.81 19.71 35.90
N LEU A 57 -0.03 19.45 36.90
CA LEU A 57 -1.47 19.23 36.69
C LEU A 57 -2.18 20.50 36.18
N GLU A 58 -1.80 21.68 36.66
CA GLU A 58 -2.34 22.94 36.14
C GLU A 58 -1.97 23.17 34.67
N LYS A 59 -0.72 22.85 34.29
CA LYS A 59 -0.29 22.92 32.89
C LYS A 59 -1.09 21.96 32.00
N GLN A 60 -1.31 20.72 32.44
CA GLN A 60 -2.13 19.74 31.73
C GLN A 60 -3.59 20.20 31.60
N LEU A 61 -4.15 20.82 32.65
CA LEU A 61 -5.52 21.33 32.62
C LEU A 61 -5.68 22.42 31.55
N GLU A 62 -4.71 23.32 31.42
CA GLU A 62 -4.75 24.40 30.44
C GLU A 62 -4.61 23.87 29.00
N GLU A 63 -3.78 22.85 28.80
CA GLU A 63 -3.64 22.15 27.52
C GLU A 63 -4.95 21.44 27.11
N ILE A 64 -5.62 20.78 28.06
CA ILE A 64 -6.94 20.15 27.84
C ILE A 64 -7.99 21.20 27.46
N LYS A 65 -8.00 22.39 28.08
CA LYS A 65 -8.93 23.47 27.71
C LYS A 65 -8.70 23.94 26.27
N SER A 66 -7.45 24.13 25.88
CA SER A 66 -7.08 24.52 24.51
C SER A 66 -7.54 23.47 23.49
N LEU A 67 -7.26 22.19 23.76
CA LEU A 67 -7.69 21.08 22.91
C LEU A 67 -9.21 20.98 22.78
N ASN A 68 -9.95 21.19 23.88
CA ASN A 68 -11.42 21.20 23.84
C ASN A 68 -11.97 22.35 22.98
N GLN A 69 -11.33 23.52 23.02
CA GLN A 69 -11.72 24.66 22.19
C GLN A 69 -11.46 24.37 20.69
N GLN A 70 -10.31 23.77 20.36
CA GLN A 70 -10.00 23.32 19.00
C GLN A 70 -11.00 22.26 18.51
N HIS A 71 -11.32 21.26 19.34
CA HIS A 71 -12.29 20.23 19.01
C HIS A 71 -13.67 20.82 18.70
N LYS A 72 -14.11 21.82 19.47
CA LYS A 72 -15.37 22.53 19.21
C LYS A 72 -15.36 23.25 17.85
N SER A 73 -14.27 23.96 17.52
CA SER A 73 -14.11 24.61 16.22
C SER A 73 -14.16 23.60 15.07
N LEU A 74 -13.49 22.45 15.21
CA LEU A 74 -13.50 21.38 14.22
C LEU A 74 -14.88 20.73 14.05
N GLN A 75 -15.67 20.63 15.12
CA GLN A 75 -17.04 20.14 15.03
C GLN A 75 -17.94 21.10 14.23
N GLU A 76 -17.81 22.41 14.47
CA GLU A 76 -18.56 23.43 13.74
C GLU A 76 -18.18 23.44 12.25
N GLU A 77 -16.89 23.31 11.93
CA GLU A 77 -16.40 23.20 10.55
C GLU A 77 -16.90 21.92 9.85
N ASN A 78 -16.86 20.77 10.53
CA ASN A 78 -17.41 19.53 9.99
C ASN A 78 -18.91 19.63 9.70
N GLN A 79 -19.69 20.28 10.57
CA GLN A 79 -21.12 20.50 10.33
C GLN A 79 -21.33 21.37 9.08
N ARG A 80 -20.51 22.42 8.93
CA ARG A 80 -20.55 23.29 7.75
C ARG A 80 -20.21 22.52 6.47
N ILE A 81 -19.09 21.79 6.44
CA ILE A 81 -18.68 20.99 5.27
C ILE A 81 -19.75 19.96 4.89
N ASN A 82 -20.35 19.29 5.88
CA ASN A 82 -21.42 18.31 5.63
C ASN A 82 -22.66 18.97 5.02
N SER A 83 -23.00 20.19 5.42
CA SER A 83 -24.11 20.93 4.81
C SER A 83 -23.82 21.30 3.34
N GLU A 84 -22.61 21.79 3.05
CA GLU A 84 -22.17 22.13 1.68
C GLU A 84 -22.12 20.88 0.77
N LEU A 85 -21.66 19.74 1.30
CA LEU A 85 -21.65 18.48 0.55
C LEU A 85 -23.06 17.98 0.24
N LYS A 86 -24.00 18.14 1.17
CA LYS A 86 -25.40 17.73 0.97
C LYS A 86 -26.07 18.56 -0.13
N GLU A 87 -25.81 19.86 -0.18
CA GLU A 87 -26.29 20.73 -1.26
C GLU A 87 -25.69 20.33 -2.62
N LYS A 88 -24.37 20.10 -2.68
CA LYS A 88 -23.70 19.65 -3.92
C LYS A 88 -24.23 18.30 -4.40
N LEU A 89 -24.52 17.36 -3.50
CA LEU A 89 -25.09 16.07 -3.84
C LEU A 89 -26.49 16.24 -4.45
N GLN A 90 -27.32 17.10 -3.86
CA GLN A 90 -28.66 17.39 -4.37
C GLN A 90 -28.62 18.03 -5.76
N GLU A 91 -27.66 18.93 -6.02
CA GLU A 91 -27.45 19.50 -7.36
C GLU A 91 -27.06 18.43 -8.39
N LYS A 92 -26.17 17.50 -7.99
CA LYS A 92 -25.74 16.38 -8.85
C LYS A 92 -26.87 15.40 -9.16
N ASP A 93 -27.73 15.12 -8.19
CA ASP A 93 -28.90 14.27 -8.40
C ASP A 93 -29.88 14.88 -9.40
N GLU A 94 -30.10 16.19 -9.36
CA GLU A 94 -30.92 16.90 -10.36
C GLU A 94 -30.28 16.91 -11.76
N GLN A 95 -28.95 17.07 -11.85
CA GLN A 95 -28.23 16.91 -13.11
C GLN A 95 -28.37 15.48 -13.69
N LEU A 96 -28.29 14.47 -12.82
CA LEU A 96 -28.43 13.07 -13.21
C LEU A 96 -29.85 12.76 -13.72
N LYS A 97 -30.90 13.30 -13.07
CA LYS A 97 -32.28 13.18 -13.56
C LYS A 97 -32.45 13.76 -14.96
N LYS A 98 -31.90 14.95 -15.21
CA LYS A 98 -31.93 15.59 -16.54
C LYS A 98 -31.21 14.76 -17.60
N LEU A 99 -30.05 14.17 -17.26
CA LEU A 99 -29.32 13.29 -18.16
C LEU A 99 -30.08 12.01 -18.47
N LYS A 100 -30.71 11.38 -17.47
CA LYS A 100 -31.55 10.19 -17.67
C LYS A 100 -32.74 10.47 -18.59
N GLN A 101 -33.38 11.62 -18.47
CA GLN A 101 -34.45 12.03 -19.39
C GLN A 101 -33.93 12.21 -20.82
N LYS A 102 -32.76 12.84 -21.01
CA LYS A 102 -32.14 12.97 -22.33
C LYS A 102 -31.79 11.61 -22.94
N LEU A 103 -31.26 10.69 -22.14
CA LEU A 103 -30.94 9.33 -22.58
C LEU A 103 -32.19 8.60 -23.10
N LEU A 104 -33.32 8.71 -22.39
CA LEU A 104 -34.59 8.11 -22.80
C LEU A 104 -35.09 8.67 -24.14
N ILE A 105 -34.90 9.97 -24.39
CA ILE A 105 -35.24 10.60 -25.67
C ILE A 105 -34.35 10.06 -26.80
N LEU A 106 -33.04 9.96 -26.55
CA LEU A 106 -32.08 9.41 -27.52
C LEU A 106 -32.33 7.94 -27.83
N GLU A 107 -32.72 7.12 -26.84
CA GLU A 107 -33.11 5.72 -27.06
C GLU A 107 -34.36 5.59 -27.91
N LYS A 108 -35.35 6.47 -27.72
CA LYS A 108 -36.54 6.52 -28.61
C LYS A 108 -36.14 6.88 -30.04
N GLN A 109 -35.31 7.90 -30.22
CA GLN A 109 -34.80 8.29 -31.55
C GLN A 109 -34.01 7.16 -32.20
N LYS A 110 -33.15 6.46 -31.44
CA LYS A 110 -32.40 5.31 -31.94
C LYS A 110 -33.35 4.21 -32.44
N ASN A 111 -34.39 3.87 -31.68
CA ASN A 111 -35.36 2.87 -32.11
C ASN A 111 -36.12 3.29 -33.38
N GLU A 112 -36.46 4.58 -33.52
CA GLU A 112 -37.07 5.11 -34.75
C GLU A 112 -36.12 4.99 -35.95
N PHE A 113 -34.83 5.30 -35.77
CA PHE A 113 -33.81 5.10 -36.81
C PHE A 113 -33.62 3.64 -37.18
N GLU A 114 -33.68 2.73 -36.21
CA GLU A 114 -33.52 1.29 -36.43
C GLU A 114 -34.71 0.71 -37.21
N ILE A 115 -35.94 1.16 -36.90
CA ILE A 115 -37.13 0.85 -37.69
C ILE A 115 -37.02 1.42 -39.12
N MET A 116 -36.52 2.65 -39.25
CA MET A 116 -36.32 3.27 -40.56
C MET A 116 -35.27 2.51 -41.38
N SER A 117 -34.18 2.07 -40.76
CA SER A 117 -33.14 1.25 -41.39
C SER A 117 -33.69 -0.09 -41.88
N GLN A 118 -34.48 -0.80 -41.05
CA GLN A 118 -35.11 -2.06 -41.44
C GLN A 118 -36.12 -1.89 -42.58
N ASN A 119 -36.84 -0.77 -42.61
CA ASN A 119 -37.75 -0.45 -43.71
C ASN A 119 -36.99 -0.11 -45.01
N LEU A 120 -35.84 0.55 -44.91
CA LEU A 120 -34.95 0.81 -46.04
C LEU A 120 -34.33 -0.48 -46.58
N GLU A 121 -33.87 -1.39 -45.71
CA GLU A 121 -33.37 -2.71 -46.10
C GLU A 121 -34.45 -3.51 -46.84
N LYS A 122 -35.69 -3.55 -46.32
CA LYS A 122 -36.82 -4.18 -47.01
C LYS A 122 -37.15 -3.51 -48.35
N ALA A 123 -37.05 -2.19 -48.44
CA ALA A 123 -37.29 -1.47 -49.70
C ALA A 123 -36.19 -1.74 -50.73
N LEU A 124 -34.93 -1.90 -50.31
CA LEU A 124 -33.84 -2.34 -51.15
C LEU A 124 -34.04 -3.79 -51.65
N GLU A 125 -34.51 -4.69 -50.78
CA GLU A 125 -34.82 -6.07 -51.12
C GLU A 125 -35.98 -6.18 -52.13
N ILE A 126 -36.95 -5.26 -52.07
CA ILE A 126 -38.02 -5.11 -53.07
C ILE A 126 -37.46 -4.58 -54.41
N LEU A 127 -36.50 -3.65 -54.39
CA LEU A 127 -35.85 -3.12 -55.60
C LEU A 127 -34.91 -4.13 -56.27
N GLU A 128 -34.37 -5.10 -55.54
CA GLU A 128 -33.59 -6.22 -56.10
C GLU A 128 -34.46 -7.27 -56.83
N LEU A 129 -35.79 -7.22 -56.67
CA LEU A 129 -36.73 -8.16 -57.31
C LEU A 129 -37.38 -7.63 -58.61
N ASP A 130 -37.29 -6.33 -58.90
CA ASP A 130 -37.74 -5.76 -60.15
C ASP A 130 -36.51 -5.43 -61.04
N GLU A 131 -36.39 -6.09 -62.20
CA GLU A 131 -35.35 -5.82 -63.21
C GLU A 131 -35.33 -4.33 -63.59
N ILE A 132 -34.35 -3.57 -63.08
CA ILE A 132 -34.17 -2.17 -63.45
C ILE A 132 -33.45 -2.08 -64.80
N ASN A 133 -34.19 -1.56 -65.77
CA ASN A 133 -33.78 -1.22 -67.12
C ASN A 133 -32.82 -0.01 -67.13
N GLU A 134 -31.97 0.05 -68.15
CA GLU A 134 -30.68 0.78 -68.19
C GLU A 134 -30.71 2.33 -68.22
N ASN A 135 -31.67 3.02 -67.61
CA ASN A 135 -31.81 4.49 -67.73
C ASN A 135 -31.88 5.33 -66.43
N ASP A 136 -31.72 4.75 -65.24
CA ASP A 136 -31.88 5.51 -63.98
C ASP A 136 -30.58 5.92 -63.24
N ASP A 137 -29.38 5.71 -63.82
CA ASP A 137 -28.08 6.03 -63.19
C ASP A 137 -27.80 7.55 -63.03
N LYS A 138 -28.63 8.42 -63.62
CA LYS A 138 -28.41 9.88 -63.56
C LYS A 138 -29.00 10.53 -62.31
N THR A 139 -30.00 9.92 -61.68
CA THR A 139 -30.73 10.51 -60.55
C THR A 139 -30.12 10.12 -59.18
N PHE A 140 -29.30 9.07 -59.14
CA PHE A 140 -28.72 8.53 -57.91
C PHE A 140 -27.43 9.25 -57.46
N LYS A 141 -26.64 9.77 -58.40
CA LYS A 141 -25.37 10.48 -58.11
C LYS A 141 -25.54 11.90 -57.56
N GLU A 142 -26.65 12.57 -57.83
CA GLU A 142 -26.86 13.97 -57.39
C GLU A 142 -27.30 14.12 -55.92
N LYS A 143 -27.78 13.05 -55.26
CA LYS A 143 -28.31 13.15 -53.89
C LYS A 143 -27.36 12.76 -52.76
N ILE A 144 -26.22 12.09 -53.03
CA ILE A 144 -25.29 11.60 -52.00
C ILE A 144 -24.01 12.45 -51.86
N SER A 145 -23.78 13.42 -52.75
CA SER A 145 -22.60 14.28 -52.70
C SER A 145 -22.44 15.20 -51.45
N PRO A 146 -23.45 15.52 -50.61
CA PRO A 146 -23.20 16.36 -49.43
C PRO A 146 -22.68 15.65 -48.18
N LEU A 147 -22.57 14.31 -48.14
CA LEU A 147 -22.37 13.56 -46.88
C LEU A 147 -20.93 13.10 -46.58
N ILE A 148 -19.95 13.37 -47.45
CA ILE A 148 -18.57 12.82 -47.32
C ILE A 148 -17.49 13.91 -47.09
N SER A 149 -17.86 15.17 -46.83
CA SER A 149 -16.86 16.21 -46.56
C SER A 149 -16.89 16.71 -45.11
N GLU A 150 -16.29 15.96 -44.18
CA GLU A 150 -15.51 16.51 -43.06
C GLU A 150 -14.96 15.38 -42.19
N GLN A 151 -13.78 14.87 -42.55
CA GLN A 151 -12.78 14.36 -41.60
C GLN A 151 -11.56 13.91 -42.41
N HIS A 152 -10.51 14.72 -42.46
CA HIS A 152 -9.11 14.27 -42.53
C HIS A 152 -8.16 15.48 -42.62
N LYS A 153 -7.51 15.82 -41.50
CA LYS A 153 -6.14 16.34 -41.49
C LYS A 153 -5.43 15.81 -40.25
N LYS A 154 -4.62 14.78 -40.42
CA LYS A 154 -3.47 14.49 -39.55
C LYS A 154 -2.27 14.23 -40.45
N GLU A 155 -1.28 15.08 -40.29
CA GLU A 155 -0.01 15.04 -40.99
C GLU A 155 0.80 13.82 -40.53
N THR A 156 1.18 13.00 -41.50
CA THR A 156 2.24 11.99 -41.43
C THR A 156 3.60 12.68 -41.47
N THR A 157 4.47 12.37 -40.50
CA THR A 157 5.92 12.44 -40.67
C THR A 157 6.53 11.10 -40.30
N THR A 158 7.22 10.50 -41.26
CA THR A 158 7.93 9.21 -41.22
C THR A 158 9.42 9.41 -40.92
N PHE A 159 10.14 8.28 -40.76
CA PHE A 159 11.60 8.01 -40.64
C PHE A 159 12.11 7.63 -39.24
N PRO A 160 13.15 6.76 -39.14
CA PRO A 160 13.16 5.34 -39.47
C PRO A 160 13.37 4.45 -38.22
N LEU A 161 13.14 3.15 -38.43
CA LEU A 161 13.19 2.03 -37.49
C LEU A 161 14.55 1.85 -36.81
N ASN A 162 14.52 1.38 -35.56
CA ASN A 162 15.49 0.44 -35.01
C ASN A 162 14.73 -0.56 -34.15
N ASP A 163 14.82 -1.83 -34.53
CA ASP A 163 14.26 -2.97 -33.82
C ASP A 163 14.98 -3.13 -32.47
N ASN A 164 14.22 -3.16 -31.37
CA ASN A 164 14.70 -3.69 -30.09
C ASN A 164 13.53 -4.42 -29.41
N ASP A 165 13.71 -5.70 -29.14
CA ASP A 165 12.88 -6.45 -28.20
C ASP A 165 13.45 -6.20 -26.79
N GLY A 166 12.61 -5.69 -25.88
CA GLY A 166 13.00 -5.39 -24.51
C GLY A 166 11.83 -5.59 -23.54
N ILE A 167 12.13 -5.87 -22.28
CA ILE A 167 11.15 -5.89 -21.17
C ILE A 167 11.37 -4.62 -20.36
N GLU A 168 10.41 -3.70 -20.34
CA GLU A 168 10.47 -2.45 -19.56
C GLU A 168 9.54 -2.56 -18.34
N LEU A 169 10.02 -2.23 -17.15
CA LEU A 169 9.25 -2.36 -15.90
C LEU A 169 9.15 -1.04 -15.16
N SER A 170 8.04 -0.85 -14.44
CA SER A 170 7.91 0.20 -13.43
C SER A 170 7.32 -0.33 -12.12
N GLN A 171 7.94 0.01 -10.99
CA GLN A 171 7.46 -0.23 -9.64
C GLN A 171 6.70 1.00 -9.17
N ILE A 172 5.48 0.90 -8.63
CA ILE A 172 4.77 2.05 -8.03
C ILE A 172 4.43 1.76 -6.55
N PRO A 173 5.42 1.74 -5.63
CA PRO A 173 5.12 1.82 -4.22
C PRO A 173 4.64 3.24 -3.83
N PRO A 174 3.99 3.38 -2.67
CA PRO A 174 3.44 4.67 -2.22
C PRO A 174 4.48 5.79 -2.09
N ASN A 175 5.77 5.48 -1.95
CA ASN A 175 6.81 6.48 -1.67
C ASN A 175 7.81 6.70 -2.81
N TYR A 176 8.07 5.67 -3.63
CA TYR A 176 9.12 5.69 -4.65
C TYR A 176 8.68 4.96 -5.93
N LEU A 177 9.36 5.21 -7.03
CA LEU A 177 9.19 4.58 -8.33
C LEU A 177 10.57 4.09 -8.76
N GLY A 178 10.67 2.79 -9.07
CA GLY A 178 11.85 2.18 -9.68
C GLY A 178 11.50 1.67 -11.08
N ALA A 179 12.44 1.72 -12.02
CA ALA A 179 12.25 1.15 -13.36
C ALA A 179 13.44 0.28 -13.72
N LEU A 180 13.14 -0.82 -14.41
CA LEU A 180 14.13 -1.85 -14.69
C LEU A 180 13.86 -2.44 -16.07
N MET A 181 14.91 -2.58 -16.86
CA MET A 181 14.80 -3.13 -18.20
C MET A 181 15.70 -4.34 -18.34
N GLN A 182 15.20 -5.41 -18.94
CA GLN A 182 16.05 -6.47 -19.43
C GLN A 182 16.04 -6.50 -20.94
N LYS A 183 17.23 -6.39 -21.52
CA LYS A 183 17.48 -6.70 -22.92
C LYS A 183 17.72 -8.21 -23.05
N ALA A 184 17.32 -8.81 -24.16
CA ALA A 184 17.38 -10.25 -24.42
C ALA A 184 18.69 -10.93 -23.95
N PRO A 185 18.70 -12.25 -23.66
CA PRO A 185 19.94 -12.94 -23.30
C PRO A 185 21.02 -12.73 -24.39
N PRO A 186 22.25 -12.32 -24.03
CA PRO A 186 22.91 -12.53 -22.73
C PRO A 186 23.15 -11.25 -21.89
N ASP A 187 22.56 -10.10 -22.24
CA ASP A 187 23.04 -8.77 -21.78
C ASP A 187 22.75 -8.43 -20.30
N GLY A 188 22.17 -9.37 -19.55
CA GLY A 188 21.89 -9.19 -18.11
C GLY A 188 20.72 -8.24 -17.82
N ILE A 189 20.44 -8.03 -16.53
CA ILE A 189 19.37 -7.14 -16.06
C ILE A 189 19.96 -5.73 -15.85
N ILE A 190 19.40 -4.72 -16.51
CA ILE A 190 19.85 -3.33 -16.44
C ILE A 190 18.89 -2.53 -15.56
N VAL A 191 19.42 -1.96 -14.47
CA VAL A 191 18.65 -1.11 -13.57
C VAL A 191 18.79 0.35 -13.98
N GLN A 192 17.68 1.08 -14.14
CA GLN A 192 17.73 2.51 -14.35
C GLN A 192 18.25 3.20 -13.09
N ASP A 193 19.41 3.84 -13.18
CA ASP A 193 20.08 4.49 -12.05
C ASP A 193 20.12 6.02 -12.16
N THR A 194 19.51 6.56 -13.22
CA THR A 194 19.52 7.99 -13.51
C THR A 194 18.09 8.50 -13.63
N TRP A 195 17.73 9.44 -12.75
CA TRP A 195 16.42 10.07 -12.74
C TRP A 195 16.58 11.58 -12.67
N HIS A 196 16.09 12.30 -13.69
CA HIS A 196 16.32 13.73 -13.83
C HIS A 196 17.84 14.04 -13.83
N ASP A 197 18.30 14.97 -13.00
CA ASP A 197 19.72 15.33 -12.85
C ASP A 197 20.45 14.48 -11.78
N TYR A 198 19.83 13.41 -11.29
CA TYR A 198 20.40 12.56 -10.24
C TYR A 198 20.91 11.23 -10.81
N HIS A 199 22.22 11.03 -10.77
CA HIS A 199 22.90 9.78 -11.15
C HIS A 199 23.10 8.85 -9.94
N GLY A 200 23.23 7.54 -10.20
CA GLY A 200 23.48 6.52 -9.18
C GLY A 200 22.32 6.24 -8.24
N ARG A 201 21.09 6.64 -8.59
CA ARG A 201 19.86 6.39 -7.81
C ARG A 201 18.95 5.44 -8.57
N PHE A 202 18.71 4.27 -8.02
CA PHE A 202 17.82 3.28 -8.65
C PHE A 202 16.32 3.60 -8.50
N LYS A 203 15.96 4.58 -7.66
CA LYS A 203 14.59 5.00 -7.39
C LYS A 203 14.42 6.51 -7.42
N THR A 204 13.24 6.96 -7.81
CA THR A 204 12.76 8.35 -7.72
C THR A 204 11.48 8.42 -6.89
N ASN A 205 11.10 9.56 -6.32
CA ASN A 205 9.89 9.64 -5.50
C ASN A 205 8.59 9.51 -6.33
N THR A 206 7.55 8.87 -5.79
CA THR A 206 6.21 8.87 -6.40
C THR A 206 5.45 10.14 -6.00
N ALA A 207 5.95 11.29 -6.45
CA ALA A 207 5.40 12.60 -6.12
C ALA A 207 5.11 13.41 -7.38
N LEU A 208 3.99 14.13 -7.38
CA LEU A 208 3.58 15.07 -8.42
C LEU A 208 3.42 16.46 -7.83
N LYS A 209 3.98 17.46 -8.49
CA LYS A 209 3.75 18.87 -8.17
C LYS A 209 2.90 19.48 -9.26
N TYR A 210 1.79 20.08 -8.87
CA TYR A 210 0.89 20.75 -9.79
C TYR A 210 1.15 22.26 -9.84
N ASP A 211 0.61 22.91 -10.86
CA ASP A 211 0.39 24.34 -10.86
C ASP A 211 -0.62 24.76 -9.79
N ASN A 212 -0.68 26.06 -9.52
CA ASN A 212 -1.56 26.62 -8.49
C ASN A 212 -3.05 26.35 -8.78
N GLU A 213 -3.40 26.03 -10.02
CA GLU A 213 -4.76 25.70 -10.46
C GLU A 213 -5.05 24.19 -10.41
N TYR A 214 -4.07 23.36 -10.03
CA TYR A 214 -4.16 21.89 -10.03
C TYR A 214 -4.56 21.27 -11.38
N LYS A 215 -4.25 21.96 -12.48
CA LYS A 215 -4.59 21.53 -13.85
C LYS A 215 -3.44 20.80 -14.52
N ASN A 216 -2.21 21.26 -14.27
CA ASN A 216 -1.04 20.73 -14.95
C ASN A 216 0.01 20.26 -13.95
N VAL A 217 0.60 19.08 -14.21
CA VAL A 217 1.79 18.62 -13.50
C VAL A 217 2.99 19.45 -13.96
N ILE A 218 3.60 20.19 -13.05
CA ILE A 218 4.80 21.02 -13.28
C ILE A 218 6.07 20.19 -13.16
N SER A 219 6.14 19.31 -12.15
CA SER A 219 7.27 18.41 -11.93
C SER A 219 6.81 17.12 -11.26
N TRP A 220 7.62 16.08 -11.35
CA TRP A 220 7.39 14.80 -10.70
C TRP A 220 8.71 14.30 -10.10
N GLY A 221 8.68 13.25 -9.27
CA GLY A 221 9.90 12.71 -8.68
C GLY A 221 10.49 13.57 -7.57
N ALA A 222 11.81 13.44 -7.36
CA ALA A 222 12.53 14.29 -6.42
C ALA A 222 12.36 15.81 -6.69
N PRO A 223 12.32 16.30 -7.95
CA PRO A 223 12.01 17.70 -8.26
C PRO A 223 10.62 18.20 -7.85
N ALA A 224 9.67 17.31 -7.52
CA ALA A 224 8.38 17.70 -6.98
C ALA A 224 8.44 18.01 -5.47
N LEU A 225 9.40 17.41 -4.74
CA LEU A 225 9.49 17.48 -3.28
C LEU A 225 10.54 18.47 -2.76
N ALA A 226 11.70 18.53 -3.40
CA ALA A 226 12.84 19.30 -2.90
C ALA A 226 13.51 20.11 -4.02
N LYS A 227 13.79 21.38 -3.73
CA LYS A 227 14.64 22.24 -4.57
C LYS A 227 15.88 22.66 -3.79
N ARG A 228 17.06 22.34 -4.31
CA ARG A 228 18.29 23.02 -3.91
C ARG A 228 18.21 24.45 -4.46
N GLN A 229 18.55 25.48 -3.66
CA GLN A 229 18.71 26.84 -4.17
C GLN A 229 19.95 26.93 -5.07
N ILE A 230 19.84 26.46 -6.32
CA ILE A 230 20.79 26.80 -7.38
C ILE A 230 20.03 27.62 -8.42
N ARG A 231 20.56 28.82 -8.72
CA ARG A 231 20.08 29.69 -9.79
C ARG A 231 20.28 29.03 -11.15
N ARG A 232 19.28 28.29 -11.63
CA ARG A 232 18.86 28.21 -13.04
C ARG A 232 17.62 27.32 -13.15
N LYS A 233 16.52 27.89 -13.65
CA LYS A 233 15.36 27.11 -14.10
C LYS A 233 15.72 26.49 -15.45
N GLN A 234 15.82 25.17 -15.51
CA GLN A 234 15.62 24.44 -16.76
C GLN A 234 14.31 23.67 -16.65
N THR A 235 13.40 23.96 -17.57
CA THR A 235 12.13 23.25 -17.75
C THR A 235 12.45 21.95 -18.47
N VAL A 236 12.44 20.82 -17.75
CA VAL A 236 12.55 19.50 -18.37
C VAL A 236 11.18 19.16 -18.97
N LYS A 237 11.09 19.07 -20.29
CA LYS A 237 9.92 18.48 -20.95
C LYS A 237 9.93 16.98 -20.67
N ALA A 238 8.88 16.47 -20.02
CA ALA A 238 8.66 15.05 -19.90
C ALA A 238 8.45 14.45 -21.29
N ASN A 239 9.38 13.62 -21.75
CA ASN A 239 9.17 12.80 -22.94
C ASN A 239 8.12 11.74 -22.60
N LYS A 240 7.07 11.64 -23.42
CA LYS A 240 6.15 10.51 -23.31
C LYS A 240 6.89 9.23 -23.71
N PRO A 241 6.89 8.17 -22.88
CA PRO A 241 7.39 6.87 -23.32
C PRO A 241 6.58 6.44 -24.56
N LYS A 242 7.27 5.98 -25.61
CA LYS A 242 6.61 5.47 -26.82
C LYS A 242 6.25 4.01 -26.56
N SER A 243 5.00 3.61 -26.82
CA SER A 243 4.61 2.20 -26.75
C SER A 243 5.32 1.42 -27.87
N GLU A 244 6.19 0.50 -27.51
CA GLU A 244 6.70 -0.51 -28.45
C GLU A 244 5.79 -1.75 -28.42
N SER A 245 5.49 -2.32 -29.58
CA SER A 245 4.54 -3.44 -29.73
C SER A 245 5.01 -4.73 -29.05
N ASN A 246 6.31 -4.86 -28.77
CA ASN A 246 6.98 -6.11 -28.41
C ASN A 246 7.46 -6.15 -26.95
N VAL A 247 7.04 -5.19 -26.12
CA VAL A 247 7.48 -5.08 -24.73
C VAL A 247 6.44 -5.72 -23.81
N LEU A 248 6.87 -6.63 -22.93
CA LEU A 248 6.08 -7.05 -21.76
C LEU A 248 6.39 -6.13 -20.59
N LEU A 249 5.34 -5.53 -20.02
CA LEU A 249 5.40 -4.77 -18.80
C LEU A 249 5.00 -5.67 -17.62
N VAL A 250 5.81 -5.71 -16.58
CA VAL A 250 5.46 -6.32 -15.28
C VAL A 250 5.40 -5.24 -14.22
N LEU A 251 4.20 -4.94 -13.72
CA LEU A 251 4.02 -4.00 -12.62
C LEU A 251 3.93 -4.76 -11.30
N THR A 252 4.71 -4.32 -10.32
CA THR A 252 4.59 -4.84 -8.96
C THR A 252 3.55 -4.05 -8.19
N VAL A 253 2.73 -4.74 -7.41
CA VAL A 253 1.72 -4.11 -6.54
C VAL A 253 1.84 -4.64 -5.11
N PRO A 254 1.38 -3.89 -4.10
CA PRO A 254 1.28 -4.41 -2.75
C PRO A 254 0.43 -5.68 -2.71
N ALA A 255 0.82 -6.66 -1.91
CA ALA A 255 0.10 -7.93 -1.82
C ALA A 255 -1.36 -7.78 -1.34
N GLU A 256 -1.67 -6.69 -0.62
CA GLU A 256 -3.00 -6.32 -0.14
C GLU A 256 -3.91 -5.73 -1.22
N PHE A 257 -3.38 -5.41 -2.41
CA PHE A 257 -4.19 -4.79 -3.45
C PHE A 257 -5.34 -5.72 -3.84
N SER A 258 -6.56 -5.22 -3.63
CA SER A 258 -7.74 -5.82 -4.22
C SER A 258 -7.63 -5.72 -5.73
N SER A 259 -8.30 -6.62 -6.42
CA SER A 259 -8.25 -6.62 -7.88
C SER A 259 -8.86 -5.37 -8.51
N ASN A 260 -9.75 -4.65 -7.80
CA ASN A 260 -10.20 -3.30 -8.23
C ASN A 260 -9.01 -2.33 -8.29
N LYS A 261 -8.10 -2.36 -7.30
CA LYS A 261 -6.88 -1.53 -7.32
C LYS A 261 -5.92 -1.95 -8.44
N ILE A 262 -5.84 -3.24 -8.75
CA ILE A 262 -5.04 -3.75 -9.88
C ILE A 262 -5.64 -3.29 -11.22
N ALA A 263 -6.97 -3.34 -11.37
CA ALA A 263 -7.66 -2.84 -12.56
C ALA A 263 -7.48 -1.32 -12.75
N ILE A 264 -7.55 -0.53 -11.66
CA ILE A 264 -7.20 0.90 -11.68
C ILE A 264 -5.76 1.08 -12.17
N MET A 265 -4.83 0.22 -11.76
CA MET A 265 -3.44 0.33 -12.20
C MET A 265 -3.24 -0.02 -13.68
N ARG A 266 -4.02 -0.99 -14.19
CA ARG A 266 -4.09 -1.27 -15.63
C ARG A 266 -4.62 -0.06 -16.39
N ASP A 267 -5.64 0.62 -15.87
CA ASP A 267 -6.16 1.86 -16.44
C ASP A 267 -5.14 2.99 -16.41
N CYS A 268 -4.40 3.13 -15.31
CA CYS A 268 -3.29 4.09 -15.24
C CYS A 268 -2.24 3.81 -16.32
N ALA A 269 -1.82 2.55 -16.50
CA ALA A 269 -0.86 2.17 -17.53
C ALA A 269 -1.38 2.44 -18.95
N PHE A 270 -2.65 2.12 -19.22
CA PHE A 270 -3.30 2.41 -20.49
C PHE A 270 -3.40 3.92 -20.76
N ASN A 271 -3.88 4.70 -19.79
CA ASN A 271 -4.02 6.15 -19.92
C ASN A 271 -2.66 6.87 -20.02
N ALA A 272 -1.60 6.29 -19.44
CA ALA A 272 -0.23 6.75 -19.61
C ALA A 272 0.34 6.48 -21.01
N GLY A 273 -0.37 5.72 -21.86
CA GLY A 273 0.07 5.35 -23.20
C GLY A 273 1.09 4.21 -23.22
N LEU A 274 1.25 3.48 -22.11
CA LEU A 274 2.13 2.31 -22.04
C LEU A 274 1.53 1.09 -22.77
N LEU A 275 0.21 1.08 -22.96
CA LEU A 275 -0.52 0.01 -23.64
C LEU A 275 -1.32 0.55 -24.83
N LYS A 276 -1.32 -0.21 -25.93
CA LYS A 276 -2.19 0.09 -27.10
C LYS A 276 -3.66 -0.22 -26.81
N GLU A 277 -3.90 -1.28 -26.04
CA GLU A 277 -5.23 -1.76 -25.67
C GLU A 277 -5.33 -1.88 -24.16
N ARG A 278 -6.48 -1.48 -23.59
CA ARG A 278 -6.74 -1.52 -22.14
C ARG A 278 -6.51 -2.91 -21.54
N ARG A 279 -6.88 -3.96 -22.27
CA ARG A 279 -6.77 -5.37 -21.86
C ARG A 279 -5.60 -6.11 -22.50
N SER A 280 -4.53 -5.39 -22.85
CA SER A 280 -3.34 -6.01 -23.42
C SER A 280 -2.72 -7.06 -22.48
N THR A 281 -2.39 -8.22 -23.04
CA THR A 281 -1.63 -9.29 -22.38
C THR A 281 -0.16 -8.93 -22.18
N ASN A 282 0.31 -7.85 -22.81
CA ASN A 282 1.64 -7.29 -22.62
C ASN A 282 1.76 -6.49 -21.30
N LEU A 283 0.74 -6.53 -20.44
CA LEU A 283 0.83 -6.10 -19.05
C LEU A 283 0.49 -7.24 -18.11
N GLN A 284 1.45 -7.57 -17.25
CA GLN A 284 1.30 -8.51 -16.15
C GLN A 284 1.49 -7.80 -14.81
N PHE A 285 0.91 -8.40 -13.77
CA PHE A 285 1.11 -7.99 -12.39
C PHE A 285 1.75 -9.11 -11.58
N THR A 286 2.59 -8.72 -10.64
CA THR A 286 3.10 -9.58 -9.56
C THR A 286 3.07 -8.78 -8.25
N THR A 287 3.12 -9.44 -7.10
CA THR A 287 3.22 -8.70 -5.84
C THR A 287 4.65 -8.30 -5.53
N GLU A 288 4.85 -7.20 -4.80
CA GLU A 288 6.17 -6.79 -4.31
C GLU A 288 6.85 -7.90 -3.50
N ALA A 289 6.10 -8.55 -2.61
CA ALA A 289 6.59 -9.68 -1.82
C ALA A 289 6.95 -10.91 -2.67
N GLU A 290 6.17 -11.25 -3.71
CA GLU A 290 6.53 -12.31 -4.65
C GLU A 290 7.81 -11.96 -5.40
N ALA A 291 7.89 -10.75 -5.93
CA ALA A 291 9.05 -10.29 -6.68
C ALA A 291 10.32 -10.29 -5.80
N ALA A 292 10.25 -9.74 -4.59
CA ALA A 292 11.32 -9.80 -3.61
C ALA A 292 11.81 -11.23 -3.37
N ALA A 293 10.90 -12.18 -3.17
CA ALA A 293 11.25 -13.59 -2.98
C ALA A 293 11.93 -14.20 -4.20
N ILE A 294 11.42 -13.95 -5.41
CA ILE A 294 12.03 -14.41 -6.68
C ILE A 294 13.47 -13.92 -6.80
N SER A 295 13.73 -12.67 -6.42
CA SER A 295 15.07 -12.07 -6.43
C SER A 295 16.03 -12.80 -5.50
N CYS A 296 15.55 -13.19 -4.31
CA CYS A 296 16.34 -13.91 -3.32
C CYS A 296 16.62 -15.37 -3.70
N MET A 297 15.79 -15.98 -4.58
CA MET A 297 15.91 -17.40 -4.93
C MET A 297 17.29 -17.81 -5.45
N LYS A 298 17.96 -16.95 -6.22
CA LYS A 298 19.31 -17.23 -6.74
C LYS A 298 20.34 -17.44 -5.61
N GLN A 299 20.19 -16.72 -4.50
CA GLN A 299 21.11 -16.76 -3.36
C GLN A 299 20.80 -17.90 -2.39
N LEU A 300 19.59 -18.48 -2.43
CA LEU A 300 19.22 -19.61 -1.55
C LEU A 300 20.23 -20.77 -1.69
N ARG A 301 20.63 -21.08 -2.93
CA ARG A 301 21.61 -22.13 -3.21
C ARG A 301 23.01 -21.81 -2.72
N GLU A 302 23.44 -20.56 -2.90
CA GLU A 302 24.74 -20.09 -2.41
C GLU A 302 24.87 -20.28 -0.89
N HIS A 303 23.73 -20.25 -0.20
CA HIS A 303 23.61 -20.48 1.25
C HIS A 303 23.16 -21.91 1.62
N GLY A 304 23.11 -22.83 0.66
CA GLY A 304 22.92 -24.27 0.89
C GLY A 304 21.48 -24.74 1.10
N LEU A 305 20.47 -23.91 0.82
CA LEU A 305 19.06 -24.30 0.95
C LEU A 305 18.65 -25.30 -0.13
N LYS A 306 17.79 -26.25 0.25
CA LYS A 306 17.34 -27.37 -0.57
C LYS A 306 15.84 -27.33 -0.81
N ALA A 307 15.38 -28.08 -1.80
CA ALA A 307 13.96 -28.34 -2.00
C ALA A 307 13.32 -28.86 -0.71
N GLY A 308 12.21 -28.25 -0.30
CA GLY A 308 11.51 -28.50 0.96
C GLY A 308 11.80 -27.46 2.05
N ASP A 309 12.88 -26.69 1.94
CA ASP A 309 13.22 -25.68 2.95
C ASP A 309 12.32 -24.45 2.86
N ASN A 310 12.01 -23.86 4.02
CA ASN A 310 11.32 -22.58 4.09
C ASN A 310 12.30 -21.42 4.25
N PHE A 311 11.98 -20.29 3.65
CA PHE A 311 12.69 -19.03 3.86
C PHE A 311 11.70 -17.90 4.06
N MET A 312 12.10 -16.91 4.86
CA MET A 312 11.33 -15.69 5.08
C MET A 312 11.93 -14.54 4.28
N VAL A 313 11.08 -13.70 3.72
CA VAL A 313 11.47 -12.41 3.14
C VAL A 313 10.84 -11.31 3.97
N VAL A 314 11.66 -10.39 4.45
CA VAL A 314 11.30 -9.20 5.22
C VAL A 314 11.54 -7.99 4.31
N ASP A 315 10.48 -7.48 3.72
CA ASP A 315 10.52 -6.30 2.87
C ASP A 315 10.33 -5.04 3.69
N CYS A 316 11.43 -4.35 3.96
CA CYS A 316 11.48 -3.11 4.71
C CYS A 316 11.44 -1.91 3.77
N GLY A 317 10.25 -1.58 3.29
CA GLY A 317 9.99 -0.42 2.46
C GLY A 317 10.06 0.91 3.23
N GLY A 318 9.74 2.00 2.52
CA GLY A 318 9.69 3.33 3.11
C GLY A 318 8.56 3.51 4.13
N GLY A 319 7.34 3.10 3.80
CA GLY A 319 6.18 3.25 4.68
C GLY A 319 5.83 2.02 5.51
N THR A 320 6.07 0.83 4.95
CA THR A 320 5.59 -0.45 5.49
C THR A 320 6.73 -1.46 5.60
N VAL A 321 6.56 -2.41 6.51
CA VAL A 321 7.40 -3.61 6.60
C VAL A 321 6.51 -4.84 6.42
N ASP A 322 6.89 -5.71 5.50
CA ASP A 322 6.09 -6.86 5.08
C ASP A 322 6.87 -8.17 5.14
N LEU A 323 6.28 -9.19 5.75
CA LEU A 323 6.91 -10.49 5.98
C LEU A 323 6.13 -11.57 5.24
N THR A 324 6.84 -12.39 4.47
CA THR A 324 6.27 -13.58 3.83
C THR A 324 7.18 -14.79 4.02
N ILE A 325 6.57 -15.95 4.29
CA ILE A 325 7.26 -17.24 4.32
C ILE A 325 6.95 -18.00 3.04
N ARG A 326 8.01 -18.49 2.40
CA ARG A 326 7.96 -19.24 1.15
C ARG A 326 8.64 -20.60 1.36
N LYS A 327 8.12 -21.62 0.68
CA LYS A 327 8.74 -22.93 0.60
C LYS A 327 9.39 -23.10 -0.77
N LEU A 328 10.68 -23.46 -0.78
CA LEU A 328 11.39 -23.80 -1.99
C LEU A 328 10.91 -25.18 -2.45
N ILE A 329 10.16 -25.25 -3.53
CA ILE A 329 9.63 -26.52 -4.06
C ILE A 329 10.71 -27.28 -4.81
N ASN A 330 11.47 -26.55 -5.61
CA ASN A 330 12.68 -27.02 -6.26
C ASN A 330 13.58 -25.83 -6.56
N ASP A 331 14.74 -26.15 -7.09
CA ASP A 331 15.72 -25.31 -7.75
C ASP A 331 15.27 -23.98 -8.37
N ASN A 332 14.08 -23.93 -8.99
CA ASN A 332 13.56 -22.75 -9.69
C ASN A 332 12.13 -22.38 -9.29
N GLN A 333 11.52 -23.08 -8.33
CA GLN A 333 10.10 -22.89 -7.98
C GLN A 333 9.89 -22.70 -6.49
N MET A 334 8.98 -21.79 -6.14
CA MET A 334 8.53 -21.58 -4.77
C MET A 334 7.01 -21.63 -4.65
N SER A 335 6.54 -21.92 -3.43
CA SER A 335 5.14 -21.84 -3.05
C SER A 335 4.98 -20.93 -1.82
N GLU A 336 3.80 -20.33 -1.69
CA GLU A 336 3.44 -19.53 -0.52
C GLU A 336 2.95 -20.46 0.61
N THR A 337 3.54 -20.32 1.81
CA THR A 337 3.26 -21.20 2.95
C THR A 337 2.31 -20.58 3.98
N THR A 338 2.41 -19.26 4.22
CA THR A 338 1.64 -18.56 5.26
C THR A 338 1.04 -17.27 4.73
N GLU A 339 -0.06 -16.83 5.34
CA GLU A 339 -0.57 -15.47 5.15
C GLU A 339 0.50 -14.45 5.56
N ARG A 340 0.61 -13.35 4.79
CA ARG A 340 1.55 -12.26 5.04
C ARG A 340 1.24 -11.56 6.36
N THR A 341 2.27 -11.10 7.05
CA THR A 341 2.15 -10.14 8.16
C THR A 341 2.91 -8.85 7.83
N GLY A 342 2.52 -7.75 8.44
CA GLY A 342 3.20 -6.46 8.23
C GLY A 342 2.71 -5.37 9.18
N ASP A 343 3.43 -4.25 9.21
CA ASP A 343 3.12 -3.08 10.03
C ASP A 343 3.58 -1.78 9.34
N PHE A 344 3.08 -0.63 9.79
CA PHE A 344 3.47 0.71 9.34
C PHE A 344 4.74 1.18 10.06
N CYS A 345 5.81 0.38 9.97
CA CYS A 345 7.10 0.64 10.60
C CYS A 345 8.25 0.70 9.58
N GLY A 346 8.01 1.26 8.39
CA GLY A 346 9.03 1.43 7.36
C GLY A 346 10.07 2.52 7.66
N SER A 347 10.99 2.72 6.72
CA SER A 347 12.13 3.64 6.82
C SER A 347 11.74 5.10 7.12
N THR A 348 10.56 5.57 6.70
CA THR A 348 10.06 6.94 6.94
C THR A 348 9.83 7.23 8.42
N ASN A 349 9.64 6.21 9.25
CA ASN A 349 9.52 6.41 10.69
C ASN A 349 10.83 6.91 11.32
N ILE A 350 11.98 6.58 10.72
CA ILE A 350 13.30 7.08 11.14
C ILE A 350 13.42 8.57 10.80
N ASP A 351 12.88 8.98 9.65
CA ASP A 351 12.83 10.40 9.25
C ASP A 351 11.99 11.20 10.25
N ASN A 352 10.88 10.61 10.71
CA ASN A 352 10.03 11.22 11.73
C ASN A 352 10.76 11.34 13.08
N GLU A 353 11.53 10.33 13.50
CA GLU A 353 12.35 10.42 14.73
C GLU A 353 13.47 11.46 14.60
N PHE A 354 14.07 11.61 13.43
CA PHE A 354 15.01 12.69 13.14
C PHE A 354 14.35 14.08 13.29
N ILE A 355 13.17 14.27 12.70
CA ILE A 355 12.43 15.53 12.87
C ILE A 355 12.06 15.77 14.34
N LYS A 356 11.64 14.74 15.09
CA LYS A 356 11.37 14.86 16.53
C LYS A 356 12.62 15.22 17.32
N HIS A 357 13.77 14.66 16.97
CA HIS A 357 15.05 14.99 17.60
C HIS A 357 15.37 16.47 17.39
N LEU A 358 15.26 16.97 16.15
CA LEU A 358 15.41 18.41 15.87
C LEU A 358 14.37 19.26 16.60
N SER A 359 13.12 18.81 16.72
CA SER A 359 12.10 19.53 17.50
C SER A 359 12.45 19.65 19.00
N ARG A 360 13.21 18.70 19.57
CA ARG A 360 13.68 18.81 20.97
C ARG A 360 14.78 19.86 21.12
N ILE A 361 15.62 20.02 20.11
CA ILE A 361 16.73 20.99 20.11
C ILE A 361 16.21 22.40 19.76
N LEU A 362 15.48 22.51 18.66
CA LEU A 362 15.10 23.78 18.03
C LEU A 362 13.72 24.29 18.46
N GLY A 363 12.95 23.47 19.17
CA GLY A 363 11.60 23.77 19.61
C GLY A 363 10.51 23.24 18.68
N HIS A 364 9.43 22.73 19.27
CA HIS A 364 8.30 22.15 18.55
C HIS A 364 7.64 23.15 17.59
N ASN A 365 7.27 24.33 18.11
CA ASN A 365 6.59 25.36 17.32
C ASN A 365 7.45 25.86 16.15
N ALA A 366 8.77 25.94 16.34
CA ALA A 366 9.68 26.34 15.27
C ALA A 366 9.64 25.34 14.10
N MET A 367 9.69 24.04 14.42
CA MET A 367 9.64 22.97 13.43
C MET A 367 8.27 22.85 12.75
N GLU A 368 7.17 23.10 13.45
CA GLU A 368 5.83 23.15 12.84
C GLU A 368 5.69 24.34 11.87
N MET A 369 6.05 25.55 12.31
CA MET A 369 6.00 26.73 11.45
C MET A 369 6.89 26.57 10.22
N PHE A 370 8.06 25.94 10.37
CA PHE A 370 8.94 25.63 9.25
C PHE A 370 8.33 24.62 8.28
N ARG A 371 7.65 23.57 8.78
CA ARG A 371 6.94 22.60 7.95
C ARG A 371 5.85 23.27 7.12
N GLU A 372 5.03 24.11 7.74
CA GLU A 372 3.88 24.77 7.11
C GLU A 372 4.32 25.79 6.05
N ASN A 373 5.31 26.60 6.36
CA ASN A 373 5.71 27.72 5.50
C ASN A 373 6.83 27.36 4.52
N HIS A 374 7.61 26.31 4.80
CA HIS A 374 8.81 25.95 4.05
C HIS A 374 8.96 24.44 3.86
N TYR A 375 7.86 23.73 3.56
CA TYR A 375 7.85 22.28 3.33
C TYR A 375 8.96 21.79 2.38
N GLU A 376 9.24 22.49 1.27
CA GLU A 376 10.30 22.10 0.33
C GLU A 376 11.70 22.09 0.98
N GLN A 377 11.97 23.00 1.93
CA GLN A 377 13.24 23.01 2.67
C GLN A 377 13.27 21.93 3.76
N MET A 378 12.13 21.65 4.41
CA MET A 378 12.03 20.49 5.32
C MET A 378 12.28 19.17 4.56
N GLN A 379 11.76 19.02 3.35
CA GLN A 379 12.04 17.84 2.52
C GLN A 379 13.51 17.77 2.08
N TYR A 380 14.14 18.92 1.79
CA TYR A 380 15.57 18.97 1.52
C TYR A 380 16.40 18.52 2.74
N LEU A 381 16.06 19.00 3.94
CA LEU A 381 16.68 18.60 5.20
C LEU A 381 16.62 17.08 5.43
N ILE A 382 15.42 16.49 5.31
CA ILE A 382 15.24 15.04 5.42
C ILE A 382 16.06 14.30 4.36
N LYS A 383 16.09 14.82 3.12
CA LYS A 383 16.86 14.22 2.04
C LYS A 383 18.37 14.22 2.32
N GLU A 384 18.93 15.31 2.85
CA GLU A 384 20.35 15.36 3.20
C GLU A 384 20.68 14.46 4.39
N PHE A 385 19.83 14.42 5.42
CA PHE A 385 19.93 13.44 6.50
C PHE A 385 19.92 12.00 5.97
N CYS A 386 18.99 11.68 5.07
CA CYS A 386 18.89 10.36 4.47
C CYS A 386 20.18 9.97 3.75
N LYS A 387 20.70 10.88 2.92
CA LYS A 387 21.88 10.65 2.09
C LYS A 387 23.16 10.53 2.91
N SER A 388 23.37 11.44 3.86
CA SER A 388 24.64 11.63 4.54
C SER A 388 24.77 10.84 5.83
N CYS A 389 23.64 10.46 6.45
CA CYS A 389 23.63 9.78 7.74
C CYS A 389 22.82 8.49 7.72
N LYS A 390 21.50 8.55 7.42
CA LYS A 390 20.59 7.40 7.55
C LYS A 390 21.00 6.20 6.69
N LEU A 391 21.30 6.42 5.41
CA LEU A 391 21.62 5.33 4.47
C LEU A 391 22.99 4.70 4.75
N PRO A 392 24.05 5.48 5.07
CA PRO A 392 25.34 4.91 5.48
C PRO A 392 25.34 4.26 6.87
N PHE A 393 24.39 4.60 7.76
CA PHE A 393 24.37 4.12 9.14
C PHE A 393 24.22 2.59 9.21
N ASN A 394 25.25 1.91 9.72
CA ASN A 394 25.30 0.46 9.85
C ASN A 394 25.03 -0.05 11.28
N GLY A 395 24.93 0.86 12.26
CA GLY A 395 24.75 0.54 13.68
C GLY A 395 26.04 0.20 14.44
N GLU A 396 27.21 0.36 13.82
CA GLU A 396 28.52 0.10 14.41
C GLU A 396 29.17 1.45 14.80
N GLU A 397 29.41 1.65 16.09
CA GLU A 397 29.93 2.93 16.62
C GLU A 397 31.32 3.26 16.08
N GLN A 398 32.17 2.24 15.89
CA GLN A 398 33.53 2.43 15.36
C GLN A 398 33.58 2.98 13.92
N ASP A 399 32.51 2.80 13.15
CA ASP A 399 32.43 3.21 11.75
C ASP A 399 31.70 4.56 11.58
N PHE A 400 31.20 5.15 12.68
CA PHE A 400 30.33 6.31 12.65
C PHE A 400 31.05 7.61 13.02
N SER A 401 31.08 8.56 12.09
CA SER A 401 31.37 9.96 12.37
C SER A 401 30.08 10.70 12.71
N SER A 402 30.12 11.67 13.61
CA SER A 402 28.96 12.51 13.93
C SER A 402 28.36 13.14 12.68
N TYR A 403 27.03 13.29 12.70
CA TYR A 403 26.32 13.96 11.63
C TYR A 403 26.20 15.45 11.96
N GLU A 404 26.92 16.27 11.22
CA GLU A 404 26.89 17.72 11.36
C GLU A 404 25.80 18.32 10.46
N LEU A 405 24.85 19.01 11.08
CA LEU A 405 23.81 19.76 10.39
C LEU A 405 24.09 21.26 10.49
N ASP A 406 24.61 21.83 9.42
CA ASP A 406 24.74 23.28 9.25
C ASP A 406 23.37 23.89 8.89
N LEU A 407 22.80 24.69 9.80
CA LEU A 407 21.50 25.32 9.61
C LEU A 407 21.52 26.42 8.54
N ASP A 408 22.62 27.15 8.39
CA ASP A 408 22.74 28.25 7.44
C ASP A 408 22.82 27.74 5.99
N LEU A 409 23.54 26.64 5.78
CA LEU A 409 23.64 25.99 4.48
C LEU A 409 22.41 25.15 4.14
N SER A 410 21.88 24.42 5.13
CA SER A 410 20.84 23.42 4.87
C SER A 410 19.44 24.00 4.89
N VAL A 411 19.13 24.87 5.87
CA VAL A 411 17.76 25.34 6.16
C VAL A 411 17.73 26.76 6.74
N PRO A 412 18.24 27.79 6.03
CA PRO A 412 18.38 29.14 6.58
C PRO A 412 17.05 29.80 6.98
N MET A 413 15.91 29.36 6.43
CA MET A 413 14.60 29.88 6.82
C MET A 413 14.13 29.37 8.19
N LEU A 414 14.68 28.26 8.68
CA LEU A 414 14.32 27.71 9.98
C LEU A 414 14.70 28.67 11.12
N LYS A 415 15.82 29.39 10.99
CA LYS A 415 16.28 30.41 11.96
C LYS A 415 15.22 31.48 12.24
N LYS A 416 14.31 31.78 11.31
CA LYS A 416 13.24 32.77 11.52
C LYS A 416 12.20 32.35 12.56
N TYR A 417 12.12 31.05 12.87
CA TYR A 417 11.11 30.48 13.76
C TYR A 417 11.70 29.99 15.09
N ILE A 418 13.02 29.96 15.21
CA ILE A 418 13.72 29.58 16.43
C ILE A 418 13.74 30.79 17.39
N THR A 419 13.68 30.54 18.69
CA THR A 419 13.77 31.59 19.72
C THR A 419 15.18 32.18 19.79
N ASN A 420 15.31 33.48 20.08
CA ASN A 420 16.61 34.17 20.16
C ASN A 420 17.62 33.46 21.08
N ASP A 421 17.21 33.04 22.28
CA ASP A 421 18.09 32.31 23.22
C ASP A 421 18.67 31.01 22.66
N MET A 422 17.95 30.35 21.74
CA MET A 422 18.43 29.14 21.08
C MET A 422 19.30 29.47 19.87
N ILE A 423 19.00 30.55 19.15
CA ILE A 423 19.84 31.05 18.06
C ILE A 423 21.23 31.39 18.61
N GLU A 424 21.32 32.11 19.74
CA GLU A 424 22.59 32.46 20.36
C GLU A 424 23.44 31.21 20.68
N LYS A 425 22.84 30.18 21.28
CA LYS A 425 23.53 28.90 21.56
C LYS A 425 24.02 28.19 20.31
N ILE A 426 23.22 28.17 19.25
CA ILE A 426 23.59 27.51 18.01
C ILE A 426 24.68 28.32 17.28
N GLU A 427 24.65 29.65 17.37
CA GLU A 427 25.68 30.52 16.79
C GLU A 427 27.01 30.46 17.55
N GLU A 428 27.01 30.16 18.84
CA GLU A 428 28.22 29.80 19.60
C GLU A 428 28.91 28.56 19.00
N ASP A 429 28.13 27.61 18.47
CA ASP A 429 28.60 26.42 17.77
C ASP A 429 28.64 26.60 16.23
N GLU A 430 28.90 27.84 15.77
CA GLU A 430 29.04 28.20 14.35
C GLU A 430 27.83 27.85 13.46
N GLY A 431 26.64 27.68 14.04
CA GLY A 431 25.43 27.32 13.29
C GLY A 431 25.26 25.82 13.05
N ILE A 432 26.09 24.97 13.67
CA ILE A 432 26.17 23.53 13.43
C ILE A 432 25.50 22.77 14.58
N ILE A 433 24.58 21.87 14.24
CA ILE A 433 24.04 20.89 15.18
C ILE A 433 24.77 19.57 14.97
N GLU A 434 25.57 19.16 15.96
CA GLU A 434 26.21 17.86 15.96
C GLU A 434 25.25 16.77 16.50
N ILE A 435 25.03 15.72 15.72
CA ILE A 435 24.18 14.59 16.09
C ILE A 435 25.04 13.33 16.20
N GLY A 436 25.18 12.81 17.41
CA GLY A 436 26.09 11.71 17.73
C GLY A 436 25.52 10.32 17.43
N PHE A 437 26.36 9.30 17.58
CA PHE A 437 26.00 7.90 17.33
C PHE A 437 24.75 7.47 18.12
N ASN A 438 24.72 7.79 19.42
CA ASN A 438 23.60 7.40 20.30
C ASN A 438 22.29 8.08 19.90
N ASP A 439 22.35 9.32 19.43
CA ASP A 439 21.17 10.03 18.93
C ASP A 439 20.63 9.36 17.68
N ILE A 440 21.49 9.11 16.68
CA ILE A 440 21.09 8.39 15.46
C ILE A 440 20.56 7.01 15.79
N LYS A 441 21.27 6.25 16.63
CA LYS A 441 20.83 4.92 17.07
C LYS A 441 19.44 4.98 17.71
N SER A 442 19.17 5.98 18.55
CA SER A 442 17.85 6.16 19.19
C SER A 442 16.72 6.43 18.19
N MET A 443 17.02 6.95 16.99
CA MET A 443 16.05 7.13 15.91
C MET A 443 15.71 5.80 15.21
N PHE A 444 16.67 4.87 15.15
CA PHE A 444 16.50 3.56 14.53
C PHE A 444 15.88 2.52 15.48
N ASP A 445 16.28 2.51 16.74
CA ASP A 445 15.90 1.49 17.73
C ASP A 445 14.38 1.20 17.80
N PRO A 446 13.48 2.20 17.83
CA PRO A 446 12.04 1.95 17.88
C PRO A 446 11.50 1.24 16.63
N VAL A 447 12.14 1.46 15.48
CA VAL A 447 11.77 0.84 14.20
C VAL A 447 12.30 -0.59 14.15
N VAL A 448 13.58 -0.79 14.50
CA VAL A 448 14.22 -2.11 14.57
C VAL A 448 13.48 -3.05 15.51
N GLU A 449 13.11 -2.59 16.71
CA GLU A 449 12.42 -3.44 17.69
C GLU A 449 11.03 -3.88 17.18
N LYS A 450 10.31 -3.00 16.47
CA LYS A 450 9.03 -3.39 15.83
C LYS A 450 9.24 -4.46 14.77
N ILE A 451 10.27 -4.32 13.93
CA ILE A 451 10.60 -5.31 12.88
C ILE A 451 10.95 -6.65 13.53
N LEU A 452 11.81 -6.66 14.55
CA LEU A 452 12.19 -7.88 15.27
C LEU A 452 10.98 -8.56 15.91
N ARG A 453 10.04 -7.79 16.46
CA ARG A 453 8.79 -8.32 17.01
C ARG A 453 7.91 -8.96 15.94
N LEU A 454 7.81 -8.38 14.74
CA LEU A 454 7.09 -8.98 13.61
C LEU A 454 7.74 -10.30 13.17
N ILE A 455 9.08 -10.33 13.07
CA ILE A 455 9.83 -11.54 12.72
C ILE A 455 9.58 -12.64 13.75
N ARG A 456 9.67 -12.33 15.05
CA ARG A 456 9.40 -13.28 16.14
C ARG A 456 7.96 -13.81 16.07
N ALA A 457 6.98 -12.93 15.92
CA ALA A 457 5.58 -13.34 15.81
C ALA A 457 5.33 -14.26 14.59
N GLN A 458 5.97 -13.97 13.46
CA GLN A 458 5.85 -14.81 12.26
C GLN A 458 6.54 -16.17 12.44
N LEU A 459 7.68 -16.22 13.14
CA LEU A 459 8.37 -17.46 13.51
C LEU A 459 7.52 -18.31 14.46
N ASP A 460 6.94 -17.71 15.50
CA ASP A 460 6.11 -18.40 16.50
C ASP A 460 4.83 -18.98 15.90
N ASN A 461 4.28 -18.32 14.88
CA ASN A 461 3.09 -18.77 14.14
C ASN A 461 3.41 -19.83 13.07
N CYS A 462 4.68 -20.08 12.76
CA CYS A 462 5.07 -21.07 11.76
C CYS A 462 5.30 -22.42 12.43
N SER A 463 4.60 -23.46 11.97
CA SER A 463 4.79 -24.83 12.45
C SER A 463 6.03 -25.52 11.85
N GLU A 464 6.56 -25.00 10.76
CA GLU A 464 7.74 -25.55 10.07
C GLU A 464 8.99 -24.70 10.34
N THR A 465 10.17 -25.33 10.26
CA THR A 465 11.45 -24.63 10.44
C THR A 465 11.73 -23.67 9.29
N ILE A 466 12.23 -22.47 9.60
CA ILE A 466 12.70 -21.49 8.62
C ILE A 466 14.22 -21.57 8.52
N SER A 467 14.72 -21.91 7.33
CA SER A 467 16.15 -22.13 7.06
C SER A 467 16.92 -20.85 6.74
N ALA A 468 16.24 -19.79 6.29
CA ALA A 468 16.85 -18.49 6.01
C ALA A 468 15.86 -17.33 6.16
N ILE A 469 16.38 -16.14 6.47
CA ILE A 469 15.63 -14.88 6.46
C ILE A 469 16.38 -13.91 5.55
N PHE A 470 15.67 -13.29 4.60
CA PHE A 470 16.19 -12.25 3.72
C PHE A 470 15.61 -10.89 4.11
N LEU A 471 16.46 -9.87 4.18
CA LEU A 471 16.06 -8.48 4.33
C LEU A 471 16.18 -7.77 2.99
N VAL A 472 15.07 -7.24 2.49
CA VAL A 472 15.01 -6.45 1.25
C VAL A 472 14.46 -5.05 1.52
N GLY A 473 14.56 -4.16 0.53
CA GLY A 473 14.02 -2.80 0.64
C GLY A 473 15.09 -1.76 1.01
N GLU A 474 14.65 -0.68 1.64
CA GLU A 474 15.47 0.50 1.97
C GLU A 474 16.25 0.35 3.27
N PHE A 475 15.84 -0.60 4.12
CA PHE A 475 16.49 -0.86 5.38
C PHE A 475 17.67 -1.81 5.16
N GLN A 476 18.89 -1.29 5.27
CA GLN A 476 20.14 -2.04 4.99
C GLN A 476 20.89 -2.48 6.25
N GLN A 477 20.29 -2.33 7.43
CA GLN A 477 20.98 -2.63 8.67
C GLN A 477 21.31 -4.12 8.76
N ARG A 478 22.58 -4.42 9.06
CA ARG A 478 23.06 -5.79 9.25
C ARG A 478 22.56 -6.32 10.59
N VAL A 479 21.46 -7.08 10.54
CA VAL A 479 21.10 -7.95 11.66
C VAL A 479 21.91 -9.25 11.49
N ARG A 480 22.66 -9.64 12.52
CA ARG A 480 23.39 -10.92 12.51
C ARG A 480 22.41 -12.07 12.23
N ASN A 481 22.77 -12.96 11.31
CA ASN A 481 21.98 -14.11 10.85
C ASN A 481 20.81 -13.79 9.87
N ILE A 482 20.73 -12.57 9.34
CA ILE A 482 19.80 -12.23 8.25
C ILE A 482 20.59 -12.01 6.95
N LEU A 483 20.15 -12.63 5.87
CA LEU A 483 20.76 -12.52 4.55
C LEU A 483 20.33 -11.22 3.88
N ILE A 484 21.27 -10.52 3.25
CA ILE A 484 21.03 -9.25 2.54
C ILE A 484 21.47 -9.46 1.09
N PRO A 485 20.57 -9.35 0.10
CA PRO A 485 20.94 -9.51 -1.31
C PRO A 485 21.81 -8.34 -1.77
N GLY A 486 22.65 -8.55 -2.79
CA GLY A 486 23.72 -7.61 -3.16
C GLY A 486 23.32 -6.13 -3.32
N ILE A 487 22.11 -5.85 -3.84
CA ILE A 487 21.50 -4.49 -3.81
C ILE A 487 20.04 -4.62 -3.37
N PRO A 488 19.74 -4.52 -2.06
CA PRO A 488 18.41 -4.80 -1.48
C PRO A 488 17.29 -3.92 -2.04
N THR A 489 17.62 -2.67 -2.36
CA THR A 489 16.68 -1.70 -2.89
C THR A 489 16.18 -2.06 -4.29
N THR A 490 16.92 -2.88 -5.06
CA THR A 490 16.54 -3.32 -6.41
C THR A 490 15.94 -4.73 -6.45
N ALA A 491 15.76 -5.36 -5.29
CA ALA A 491 15.38 -6.76 -5.20
C ALA A 491 14.01 -7.01 -5.84
N ILE A 492 13.01 -6.20 -5.49
CA ILE A 492 11.65 -6.28 -6.01
C ILE A 492 11.65 -6.18 -7.53
N GLU A 493 12.30 -5.17 -8.08
CA GLU A 493 12.26 -4.92 -9.51
C GLU A 493 13.03 -5.99 -10.30
N LYS A 494 14.18 -6.46 -9.80
CA LYS A 494 14.90 -7.63 -10.38
C LYS A 494 14.03 -8.89 -10.35
N GLY A 495 13.30 -9.09 -9.26
CA GLY A 495 12.36 -10.18 -9.12
C GLY A 495 11.19 -10.13 -10.10
N ALA A 496 10.68 -8.92 -10.37
CA ALA A 496 9.62 -8.70 -11.35
C ALA A 496 10.08 -9.00 -12.78
N VAL A 497 11.32 -8.65 -13.12
CA VAL A 497 11.95 -9.06 -14.40
C VAL A 497 11.99 -10.58 -14.50
N LEU A 498 12.51 -11.25 -13.47
CA LEU A 498 12.61 -12.71 -13.44
C LEU A 498 11.25 -13.39 -13.52
N TYR A 499 10.21 -12.81 -12.88
CA TYR A 499 8.83 -13.25 -13.03
C TYR A 499 8.35 -13.13 -14.48
N GLY A 500 8.53 -11.97 -15.13
CA GLY A 500 8.13 -11.77 -16.53
C GLY A 500 8.81 -12.76 -17.48
N LEU A 501 10.12 -12.98 -17.32
CA LEU A 501 10.87 -13.97 -18.08
C LEU A 501 10.32 -15.40 -17.90
N SER A 502 9.94 -15.73 -16.67
CA SER A 502 9.36 -17.04 -16.37
C SER A 502 7.98 -17.22 -17.00
N SER A 503 7.19 -16.16 -17.09
CA SER A 503 5.88 -16.19 -17.75
C SER A 503 5.98 -16.33 -19.27
N MET A 504 7.06 -15.83 -19.89
CA MET A 504 7.29 -15.98 -21.33
C MET A 504 7.79 -17.37 -21.74
N ASN A 505 8.40 -18.11 -20.81
CA ASN A 505 8.95 -19.44 -21.05
C ASN A 505 8.14 -20.47 -20.24
N SER A 506 7.26 -21.23 -20.90
CA SER A 506 6.35 -22.17 -20.26
C SER A 506 7.02 -23.20 -19.33
N ASP A 507 8.31 -23.48 -19.54
CA ASP A 507 9.09 -24.44 -18.77
C ASP A 507 9.77 -23.85 -17.51
N LEU A 508 9.69 -22.53 -17.31
CA LEU A 508 10.42 -21.80 -16.26
C LEU A 508 9.53 -21.21 -15.16
N ASN A 509 8.27 -21.62 -15.05
CA ASN A 509 7.32 -21.01 -14.11
C ASN A 509 7.86 -20.99 -12.66
N VAL A 510 8.24 -19.80 -12.17
CA VAL A 510 8.89 -19.63 -10.85
C VAL A 510 7.92 -19.78 -9.68
N ILE A 511 6.62 -19.60 -9.92
CA ILE A 511 5.57 -19.73 -8.91
C ILE A 511 4.86 -21.06 -9.11
N ALA A 512 5.04 -22.01 -8.19
CA ALA A 512 4.39 -23.31 -8.27
C ALA A 512 2.90 -23.21 -7.94
N SER A 513 2.57 -22.47 -6.87
CA SER A 513 1.20 -22.31 -6.39
C SER A 513 1.01 -21.03 -5.57
N ARG A 514 -0.23 -20.56 -5.52
CA ARG A 514 -0.69 -19.44 -4.67
C ARG A 514 -1.78 -19.92 -3.72
N VAL A 515 -1.89 -19.30 -2.55
CA VAL A 515 -2.97 -19.60 -1.60
C VAL A 515 -4.14 -18.64 -1.84
N LEU A 516 -5.37 -19.15 -1.96
CA LEU A 516 -6.54 -18.30 -2.19
C LEU A 516 -6.83 -17.40 -0.98
N LYS A 517 -6.92 -16.09 -1.21
CA LYS A 517 -7.23 -15.09 -0.18
C LYS A 517 -8.70 -15.00 0.19
N TYR A 518 -9.58 -15.52 -0.68
CA TYR A 518 -11.02 -15.47 -0.53
C TYR A 518 -11.64 -16.83 -0.83
N THR A 519 -12.83 -17.05 -0.28
CA THR A 519 -13.72 -18.11 -0.70
C THR A 519 -14.51 -17.61 -1.90
N TYR A 520 -14.49 -18.37 -3.00
CA TYR A 520 -15.16 -18.04 -4.26
C TYR A 520 -16.31 -19.01 -4.52
N GLY A 521 -17.38 -18.49 -5.11
CA GLY A 521 -18.55 -19.29 -5.45
C GLY A 521 -19.53 -18.55 -6.33
N VAL A 522 -20.54 -19.25 -6.82
CA VAL A 522 -21.57 -18.68 -7.68
C VAL A 522 -22.92 -18.67 -6.99
N LYS A 523 -23.80 -17.74 -7.35
CA LYS A 523 -25.20 -17.80 -6.92
C LYS A 523 -25.88 -19.03 -7.52
N VAL A 524 -26.40 -19.90 -6.67
CA VAL A 524 -27.13 -21.11 -7.07
C VAL A 524 -28.56 -21.06 -6.57
N ARG A 525 -29.50 -21.43 -7.44
CA ARG A 525 -30.91 -21.52 -7.10
C ARG A 525 -31.29 -22.96 -6.76
N LYS A 526 -31.75 -23.19 -5.54
CA LYS A 526 -32.16 -24.51 -5.03
C LYS A 526 -33.62 -24.50 -4.60
N PHE A 527 -34.22 -25.68 -4.45
CA PHE A 527 -35.49 -25.79 -3.73
C PHE A 527 -35.28 -25.43 -2.26
N TRP A 528 -36.22 -24.68 -1.72
CA TRP A 528 -36.28 -24.31 -0.31
C TRP A 528 -36.63 -25.54 0.53
N THR A 529 -35.96 -25.69 1.67
CA THR A 529 -36.20 -26.78 2.63
C THR A 529 -36.56 -26.21 3.99
N LYS A 530 -37.09 -27.04 4.89
CA LYS A 530 -37.48 -26.60 6.25
C LYS A 530 -36.32 -26.05 7.10
N ASN A 531 -35.08 -26.36 6.73
CA ASN A 531 -33.88 -25.85 7.41
C ASN A 531 -33.44 -24.49 6.87
N ASP A 532 -34.08 -23.98 5.81
CA ASP A 532 -33.75 -22.71 5.20
C ASP A 532 -34.57 -21.57 5.81
N PRO A 533 -33.99 -20.36 5.92
CA PRO A 533 -34.70 -19.19 6.42
C PRO A 533 -35.93 -18.88 5.56
N ILE A 534 -37.10 -18.72 6.20
CA ILE A 534 -38.37 -18.52 5.51
C ILE A 534 -38.45 -17.15 4.81
N ASP A 535 -37.79 -16.15 5.38
CA ASP A 535 -37.64 -14.79 4.86
C ASP A 535 -36.85 -14.74 3.55
N ARG A 536 -36.09 -15.80 3.24
CA ARG A 536 -35.30 -15.95 2.01
C ARG A 536 -35.97 -16.85 0.97
N LYS A 537 -37.17 -17.38 1.25
CA LYS A 537 -37.95 -18.16 0.29
C LYS A 537 -38.42 -17.24 -0.83
N ILE A 538 -38.09 -17.61 -2.07
CA ILE A 538 -38.53 -16.92 -3.29
C ILE A 538 -39.65 -17.71 -3.97
N TYR A 539 -40.19 -17.15 -5.06
CA TYR A 539 -41.19 -17.79 -5.93
C TYR A 539 -40.78 -19.24 -6.33
N ASP A 540 -41.78 -20.10 -6.54
CA ASP A 540 -41.62 -21.53 -6.91
C ASP A 540 -40.94 -22.39 -5.84
N GLU A 541 -41.14 -22.04 -4.57
CA GLU A 541 -40.54 -22.74 -3.43
C GLU A 541 -39.02 -22.88 -3.51
N ARG A 542 -38.34 -21.83 -3.96
CA ARG A 542 -36.90 -21.81 -4.16
C ARG A 542 -36.20 -20.87 -3.19
N ILE A 543 -34.87 -20.94 -3.19
CA ILE A 543 -33.98 -20.06 -2.44
C ILE A 543 -32.69 -19.86 -3.24
N ASP A 544 -32.14 -18.64 -3.18
CA ASP A 544 -30.81 -18.34 -3.71
C ASP A 544 -29.77 -18.57 -2.61
N LYS A 545 -28.75 -19.37 -2.91
CA LYS A 545 -27.64 -19.70 -2.01
C LYS A 545 -26.30 -19.38 -2.65
N PHE A 546 -25.27 -19.25 -1.81
CA PHE A 546 -23.89 -19.21 -2.25
C PHE A 546 -23.38 -20.64 -2.47
N GLY A 547 -23.16 -20.99 -3.73
CA GLY A 547 -22.53 -22.25 -4.13
C GLY A 547 -21.02 -22.10 -4.10
N CYS A 548 -20.41 -22.39 -2.95
CA CYS A 548 -18.95 -22.39 -2.80
C CYS A 548 -18.29 -23.31 -3.82
N LEU A 549 -17.31 -22.78 -4.56
CA LEU A 549 -16.49 -23.48 -5.53
C LEU A 549 -15.06 -23.70 -5.01
N ALA A 550 -14.49 -22.70 -4.35
CA ALA A 550 -13.13 -22.75 -3.83
C ALA A 550 -13.07 -22.03 -2.49
N LYS A 551 -12.40 -22.61 -1.48
CA LYS A 551 -12.32 -22.00 -0.15
C LYS A 551 -11.07 -21.14 0.00
N ARG A 552 -11.18 -20.09 0.83
CA ARG A 552 -10.01 -19.36 1.34
C ARG A 552 -9.00 -20.35 1.93
N GLY A 553 -7.71 -20.11 1.73
CA GLY A 553 -6.62 -20.95 2.20
C GLY A 553 -6.33 -22.17 1.32
N THR A 554 -7.12 -22.45 0.28
CA THR A 554 -6.80 -23.54 -0.67
C THR A 554 -5.58 -23.18 -1.52
N PRO A 555 -4.52 -24.02 -1.54
CA PRO A 555 -3.40 -23.83 -2.45
C PRO A 555 -3.80 -24.22 -3.88
N MET A 556 -3.55 -23.33 -4.83
CA MET A 556 -3.89 -23.48 -6.24
C MET A 556 -2.64 -23.40 -7.10
N LYS A 557 -2.41 -24.40 -7.96
CA LYS A 557 -1.36 -24.31 -8.98
C LYS A 557 -1.73 -23.25 -10.01
N ILE A 558 -0.72 -22.65 -10.62
CA ILE A 558 -0.93 -21.70 -11.72
C ILE A 558 -1.72 -22.38 -12.84
N ASN A 559 -2.81 -21.72 -13.28
CA ASN A 559 -3.77 -22.15 -14.29
C ASN A 559 -4.60 -23.40 -13.93
N GLN A 560 -4.57 -23.85 -12.68
CA GLN A 560 -5.45 -24.92 -12.24
C GLN A 560 -6.90 -24.43 -12.25
N LYS A 561 -7.75 -25.20 -12.93
CA LYS A 561 -9.19 -24.95 -13.05
C LYS A 561 -9.96 -25.74 -11.99
N ILE A 562 -10.89 -25.08 -11.33
CA ILE A 562 -11.94 -25.69 -10.50
C ILE A 562 -13.22 -25.64 -11.30
N THR A 563 -13.80 -26.79 -11.63
CA THR A 563 -15.03 -26.90 -12.43
C THR A 563 -16.19 -27.42 -11.59
N CYS A 564 -17.39 -26.96 -11.94
CA CYS A 564 -18.63 -27.45 -11.37
C CYS A 564 -19.71 -27.48 -12.45
N SER A 565 -20.53 -28.53 -12.45
CA SER A 565 -21.59 -28.73 -13.44
C SER A 565 -22.92 -28.15 -12.96
N PHE A 566 -23.65 -27.54 -13.88
CA PHE A 566 -24.92 -26.87 -13.66
C PHE A 566 -25.92 -27.27 -14.73
N LEU A 567 -27.19 -27.36 -14.33
CA LEU A 567 -28.32 -27.53 -15.23
C LEU A 567 -29.17 -26.26 -15.24
N PRO A 568 -29.73 -25.86 -16.40
CA PRO A 568 -30.71 -24.80 -16.45
C PRO A 568 -31.93 -25.15 -15.59
N LEU A 569 -32.60 -24.12 -15.07
CA LEU A 569 -33.73 -24.31 -14.15
C LEU A 569 -34.99 -24.78 -14.89
N TYR A 570 -35.14 -24.38 -16.15
CA TYR A 570 -36.31 -24.66 -16.97
C TYR A 570 -35.91 -25.19 -18.35
N PRO A 571 -36.65 -26.17 -18.91
CA PRO A 571 -36.37 -26.72 -20.24
C PRO A 571 -36.43 -25.69 -21.38
N THR A 572 -37.19 -24.60 -21.19
CA THR A 572 -37.37 -23.51 -22.17
C THR A 572 -36.39 -22.34 -21.96
N GLN A 573 -35.46 -22.45 -21.01
CA GLN A 573 -34.53 -21.39 -20.67
C GLN A 573 -33.56 -21.13 -21.84
N THR A 574 -33.51 -19.88 -22.32
CA THR A 574 -32.66 -19.47 -23.44
C THR A 574 -31.34 -18.85 -23.01
N LYS A 575 -31.22 -18.42 -21.75
CA LYS A 575 -30.00 -17.82 -21.18
C LYS A 575 -29.73 -18.30 -19.76
N VAL A 576 -28.47 -18.50 -19.41
CA VAL A 576 -28.02 -18.78 -18.04
C VAL A 576 -27.07 -17.67 -17.60
N VAL A 577 -27.24 -17.20 -16.36
CA VAL A 577 -26.45 -16.11 -15.80
C VAL A 577 -25.75 -16.62 -14.53
N PHE A 578 -24.42 -16.62 -14.57
CA PHE A 578 -23.56 -16.93 -13.43
C PHE A 578 -23.15 -15.62 -12.74
N TYR A 579 -23.64 -15.41 -11.53
CA TYR A 579 -23.15 -14.35 -10.64
C TYR A 579 -22.03 -14.93 -9.79
N LEU A 580 -20.81 -14.49 -10.03
CA LEU A 580 -19.63 -14.92 -9.29
C LEU A 580 -19.46 -14.01 -8.07
N TYR A 581 -19.27 -14.60 -6.90
CA TYR A 581 -19.11 -13.91 -5.61
C TYR A 581 -17.82 -14.35 -4.91
N TYR A 582 -17.33 -13.51 -4.00
CA TYR A 582 -16.21 -13.81 -3.12
C TYR A 582 -16.40 -13.22 -1.71
N THR A 583 -15.80 -13.85 -0.71
CA THR A 583 -15.84 -13.43 0.71
C THR A 583 -14.59 -13.85 1.48
N LYS A 584 -14.28 -13.18 2.59
CA LYS A 584 -13.22 -13.60 3.53
C LYS A 584 -13.67 -14.74 4.45
N GLU A 585 -14.98 -14.96 4.57
CA GLU A 585 -15.57 -16.02 5.40
C GLU A 585 -15.31 -17.41 4.82
N TYR A 586 -15.05 -18.39 5.69
CA TYR A 586 -14.76 -19.77 5.29
C TYR A 586 -16.01 -20.55 4.85
N ASP A 587 -17.13 -20.34 5.55
CA ASP A 587 -18.34 -21.16 5.42
C ASP A 587 -19.60 -20.29 5.17
N ALA A 588 -19.49 -19.34 4.24
CA ALA A 588 -20.63 -18.54 3.81
C ALA A 588 -21.71 -19.39 3.13
N GLN A 589 -22.99 -19.08 3.37
CA GLN A 589 -24.12 -19.85 2.86
C GLN A 589 -24.98 -19.09 1.86
N TYR A 590 -25.01 -17.76 1.94
CA TYR A 590 -25.87 -16.92 1.10
C TYR A 590 -25.11 -15.74 0.47
N CYS A 591 -25.61 -15.28 -0.69
CA CYS A 591 -24.96 -14.25 -1.50
C CYS A 591 -25.12 -12.81 -0.97
N ASP A 592 -25.91 -12.63 0.09
CA ASP A 592 -26.25 -11.36 0.74
C ASP A 592 -25.75 -11.32 2.21
N GLU A 593 -24.93 -12.29 2.62
CA GLU A 593 -24.27 -12.27 3.93
C GLU A 593 -23.29 -11.09 4.05
N PRO A 594 -23.08 -10.56 5.28
CA PRO A 594 -22.05 -9.56 5.52
C PRO A 594 -20.67 -10.02 5.00
N GLY A 595 -20.00 -9.16 4.25
CA GLY A 595 -18.68 -9.46 3.67
C GLY A 595 -18.71 -10.20 2.33
N MET A 596 -19.88 -10.54 1.80
CA MET A 596 -20.04 -11.09 0.46
C MET A 596 -19.97 -10.00 -0.61
N ASN A 597 -19.12 -10.19 -1.63
CA ASN A 597 -18.90 -9.23 -2.70
C ASN A 597 -19.15 -9.88 -4.07
N LEU A 598 -19.88 -9.19 -4.95
CA LEU A 598 -20.06 -9.62 -6.33
C LEU A 598 -18.75 -9.37 -7.09
N LEU A 599 -18.21 -10.42 -7.70
CA LEU A 599 -17.02 -10.38 -8.53
C LEU A 599 -17.36 -9.97 -9.97
N GLY A 600 -18.37 -10.61 -10.54
CA GLY A 600 -18.72 -10.43 -11.94
C GLY A 600 -19.88 -11.30 -12.37
N ILE A 601 -20.33 -11.08 -13.60
CA ILE A 601 -21.48 -11.77 -14.19
C ILE A 601 -21.05 -12.37 -15.53
N LEU A 602 -21.23 -13.67 -15.70
CA LEU A 602 -21.06 -14.37 -16.98
C LEU A 602 -22.43 -14.82 -17.50
N THR A 603 -22.80 -14.38 -18.69
CA THR A 603 -24.08 -14.75 -19.34
C THR A 603 -23.81 -15.68 -20.51
N ILE A 604 -24.53 -16.80 -20.53
CA ILE A 604 -24.48 -17.82 -21.58
C ILE A 604 -25.80 -17.80 -22.34
N ASP A 605 -25.70 -17.78 -23.67
CA ASP A 605 -26.84 -18.02 -24.54
C ASP A 605 -26.93 -19.53 -24.88
N LEU A 606 -28.09 -20.12 -24.58
CA LEU A 606 -28.38 -21.54 -24.82
C LEU A 606 -29.03 -21.78 -26.19
N SER A 607 -29.40 -20.74 -26.93
CA SER A 607 -29.98 -20.81 -28.27
C SER A 607 -31.12 -21.83 -28.39
N GLY A 608 -32.00 -21.88 -27.37
CA GLY A 608 -33.29 -22.59 -27.41
C GLY A 608 -33.39 -23.96 -26.71
N SER A 609 -32.33 -24.51 -26.13
CA SER A 609 -32.39 -25.78 -25.36
C SER A 609 -31.98 -25.57 -23.91
N GLY A 610 -32.95 -25.53 -23.00
CA GLY A 610 -32.73 -25.47 -21.55
C GLY A 610 -32.40 -26.83 -20.92
N LEU A 611 -32.05 -27.84 -21.72
CA LEU A 611 -31.62 -29.16 -21.26
C LEU A 611 -30.09 -29.36 -21.38
N ASP A 612 -29.39 -28.36 -21.90
CA ASP A 612 -27.94 -28.45 -22.14
C ASP A 612 -27.18 -28.51 -20.81
N ASN A 613 -26.20 -29.43 -20.70
CA ASN A 613 -25.35 -29.51 -19.53
C ASN A 613 -24.28 -28.41 -19.59
N LEU A 614 -24.12 -27.68 -18.49
CA LEU A 614 -23.19 -26.56 -18.41
C LEU A 614 -22.09 -26.87 -17.42
N SER A 615 -20.85 -26.60 -17.79
CA SER A 615 -19.70 -26.64 -16.88
C SER A 615 -19.20 -25.23 -16.66
N PHE A 616 -19.14 -24.79 -15.41
CA PHE A 616 -18.54 -23.52 -15.04
C PHE A 616 -17.20 -23.80 -14.36
N GLY A 617 -16.13 -23.22 -14.90
CA GLY A 617 -14.76 -23.35 -14.43
C GLY A 617 -14.19 -22.02 -13.97
N LEU A 618 -13.56 -21.99 -12.80
CA LEU A 618 -12.69 -20.91 -12.35
C LEU A 618 -11.24 -21.33 -12.48
N ALA A 619 -10.44 -20.56 -13.20
CA ALA A 619 -8.99 -20.73 -13.22
C ALA A 619 -8.32 -19.64 -12.40
N PHE A 620 -7.32 -20.07 -11.63
CA PHE A 620 -6.43 -19.20 -10.86
C PHE A 620 -5.05 -19.37 -11.45
N GLY A 621 -4.45 -18.32 -11.99
CA GLY A 621 -3.20 -18.43 -12.74
C GLY A 621 -2.31 -17.24 -12.53
N HIS A 622 -2.71 -16.11 -13.08
CA HIS A 622 -2.04 -14.83 -12.82
C HIS A 622 -2.75 -14.11 -11.66
N MET A 623 -2.43 -12.84 -11.40
CA MET A 623 -3.13 -12.05 -10.36
C MET A 623 -4.61 -11.77 -10.70
N GLU A 624 -5.12 -12.36 -11.78
CA GLU A 624 -6.48 -12.22 -12.31
C GLU A 624 -7.21 -13.57 -12.22
N VAL A 625 -8.52 -13.54 -11.96
CA VAL A 625 -9.38 -14.72 -11.92
C VAL A 625 -10.07 -14.84 -13.27
N SER A 626 -9.92 -15.98 -13.95
CA SER A 626 -10.66 -16.25 -15.18
C SER A 626 -11.81 -17.20 -14.90
N ALA A 627 -12.96 -16.91 -15.51
CA ALA A 627 -14.08 -17.83 -15.52
C ALA A 627 -14.36 -18.28 -16.93
N THR A 628 -14.66 -19.56 -17.03
CA THR A 628 -14.94 -20.26 -18.26
C THR A 628 -16.27 -20.95 -18.06
N ALA A 629 -17.13 -20.94 -19.06
CA ALA A 629 -18.33 -21.74 -19.05
C ALA A 629 -18.52 -22.45 -20.38
N ILE A 630 -18.71 -23.76 -20.31
CA ILE A 630 -18.78 -24.64 -21.46
C ILE A 630 -20.17 -25.22 -21.50
N ASN A 631 -20.86 -25.05 -22.63
CA ASN A 631 -22.03 -25.85 -22.95
C ASN A 631 -21.52 -27.21 -23.46
N GLU A 632 -21.52 -28.21 -22.58
CA GLU A 632 -20.97 -29.54 -22.86
C GLU A 632 -21.77 -30.27 -23.94
N THR A 633 -23.07 -29.98 -24.05
CA THR A 633 -23.96 -30.58 -25.05
C THR A 633 -23.67 -30.08 -26.47
N LYS A 634 -23.23 -28.82 -26.61
CA LYS A 634 -22.96 -28.18 -27.91
C LYS A 634 -21.48 -27.92 -28.19
N GLY A 635 -20.59 -28.19 -27.24
CA GLY A 635 -19.15 -27.93 -27.34
C GLY A 635 -18.77 -26.45 -27.43
N LYS A 636 -19.68 -25.53 -27.08
CA LYS A 636 -19.44 -24.07 -27.16
C LYS A 636 -18.86 -23.55 -25.85
N SER A 637 -17.68 -22.93 -25.92
CA SER A 637 -17.01 -22.28 -24.78
C SER A 637 -17.36 -20.79 -24.73
N TYR A 638 -17.53 -20.28 -23.53
CA TYR A 638 -17.73 -18.88 -23.20
C TYR A 638 -16.73 -18.51 -22.12
N ASP A 639 -15.78 -17.65 -22.45
CA ASP A 639 -14.69 -17.32 -21.55
C ASP A 639 -14.73 -15.83 -21.22
N ILE A 640 -14.59 -15.50 -19.93
CA ILE A 640 -14.44 -14.15 -19.45
C ILE A 640 -13.29 -14.08 -18.45
N ASN A 641 -12.37 -13.17 -18.68
CA ASN A 641 -11.42 -12.79 -17.66
C ASN A 641 -12.10 -11.75 -16.79
N PHE A 642 -12.32 -12.11 -15.52
CA PHE A 642 -12.84 -11.18 -14.55
C PHE A 642 -11.67 -10.37 -13.99
N GLU A 643 -11.53 -9.15 -14.47
CA GLU A 643 -11.14 -8.07 -13.59
C GLU A 643 -12.26 -7.94 -12.56
N PHE A 644 -11.94 -7.80 -11.27
CA PHE A 644 -12.99 -7.68 -10.28
C PHE A 644 -13.77 -6.41 -10.58
N ASN A 645 -15.07 -6.55 -10.90
CA ASN A 645 -15.84 -5.44 -11.47
C ASN A 645 -16.33 -4.49 -10.36
N VAL A 646 -15.84 -3.26 -10.49
CA VAL A 646 -16.44 -1.92 -10.23
C VAL A 646 -17.23 -1.73 -8.95
#